data_AF-A0A1Y5JTE8-F1
#
_entry.id   AF-A0A1Y5JTE8-F1
#
_cell.length_a   1.000
_cell.length_b   1.000
_cell.length_c   1.000
_cell.angle_alpha   90.00
_cell.angle_beta   90.00
_cell.angle_gamma   90.00
#
_symmetry.space_group_name_H-M   'P 1'
#
loop_
_entity.id
_entity.type
_entity.pdbx_description
1 polymer ?
#
loop_
_entity_poly.entity_id
_entity_poly.type
_entity_poly.pdbx_seq_one_letter_code
_entity_poly.pdbx_strand_id
1 'polypeptide(L)'
;MSLYTKYMEEIQTRKTELGLNPKPIDSAELVSELIAQIKDTNNEHRKDSLHFFIFNTLPGTTSAAGVKAQFLKEIILGEETVAEITPDFAFELLSHMKGGPSIEMLLDLALAEDAKIAAQAAEVLKTQVFLYDADMARIKAAYEAGNAIAKDLLESFAKAEFFTKLPDIEEKIDVVTYIAGEGDISTDLLSPGNQAHSRADRELHGQCMITPEAQQEIVELQKKHPNAKVMLIAEKGTMGVGSSRMSGVNNVALWAGKQASPYVPFINIAPVVAGTNGIAPIFLTTVDVTGGIGLDLKNWVKKVDADGNTVTDANGDAVLEEAYSVATGTVLTIDTKEKKLYNGDKELVDISSAFTPQKVEFMRAGGSYAVVFGKKLQTFAAETLGIETPLVYAPSKEISHEGQGLTAVEKIFNRNAVGVLSDTPLHAGSNVRVKVNIVGSQDTTGPMTSQELEAMAASTISPLVDGAYQSGCHTASVWDSKAQANIPKLMAFMNKFGLITARDPKGVYHAMTDVIHKVLNDITIDDRAIIIGGDSHTRMSKGVAFGADSGTVAVALATGESAMPIPDSVKVTFKGKMAKHMDFRDVVHATQAQMLKQFGGENVFQGRIIEVHIGTLMADQAFTFTDWTAEMKAKASICISNDETLIKSIELAKSRIQIMINKGMDNEAQTLQGLIDLADKRIAGIQSGEEPALSPDDNAKYHAEVVVDLDQIVEPMIADPDVNNDDVSKRYTHDVIRPVSFYNDKPVDLGFVGSCMVHKGDMKIIAHMLRNLEKKNGSIEFKAPLVVAPPTYNIVDELKAEGDWDILAKYAGFEFDDSKPKTAARTKYENILYLERPGCNLCMGNQEKAEPGDTVIATSTRLFQGRVVADTSEKKGESLLGSTPLVVLSTVLGRFPTMDEYKSAVEGIDLTSFTPVEEAMTTKYDAAQAVPVKVVS
;
A
#
# COMPACT_ATOMS: atom_id res chain seq x y z
N MET A 1 -9.93 -19.18 36.41
CA MET A 1 -9.88 -17.71 36.28
C MET A 1 -10.79 -17.34 35.12
N SER A 2 -11.76 -16.45 35.34
CA SER A 2 -12.73 -16.07 34.30
C SER A 2 -12.06 -15.18 33.23
N LEU A 3 -12.72 -14.96 32.08
CA LEU A 3 -12.16 -14.09 31.05
C LEU A 3 -12.13 -12.64 31.52
N TYR A 4 -13.12 -12.21 32.30
CA TYR A 4 -13.14 -10.89 32.93
C TYR A 4 -11.92 -10.70 33.84
N THR A 5 -11.61 -11.65 34.73
CA THR A 5 -10.43 -11.52 35.61
C THR A 5 -9.14 -11.41 34.82
N LYS A 6 -8.97 -12.22 33.76
CA LYS A 6 -7.79 -12.13 32.88
C LYS A 6 -7.71 -10.77 32.18
N TYR A 7 -8.85 -10.25 31.75
CA TYR A 7 -8.92 -8.94 31.11
C TYR A 7 -8.55 -7.81 32.09
N MET A 8 -9.00 -7.89 33.34
CA MET A 8 -8.60 -6.93 34.38
C MET A 8 -7.10 -7.02 34.71
N GLU A 9 -6.51 -8.21 34.72
CA GLU A 9 -5.06 -8.40 34.83
C GLU A 9 -4.30 -7.78 33.64
N GLU A 10 -4.80 -7.96 32.42
CA GLU A 10 -4.25 -7.31 31.22
C GLU A 10 -4.33 -5.79 31.32
N ILE A 11 -5.48 -5.23 31.74
CA ILE A 11 -5.64 -3.78 31.96
C ILE A 11 -4.62 -3.27 32.97
N GLN A 12 -4.46 -3.97 34.10
CA GLN A 12 -3.51 -3.57 35.13
C GLN A 12 -2.08 -3.59 34.58
N THR A 13 -1.71 -4.64 33.85
CA THR A 13 -0.39 -4.79 33.21
C THR A 13 -0.14 -3.66 32.21
N ARG A 14 -1.08 -3.41 31.28
CA ARG A 14 -0.99 -2.33 30.28
C ARG A 14 -0.82 -0.97 30.95
N LYS A 15 -1.57 -0.71 32.02
CA LYS A 15 -1.48 0.54 32.76
C LYS A 15 -0.13 0.70 33.47
N THR A 16 0.35 -0.33 34.18
CA THR A 16 1.57 -0.21 34.99
C THR A 16 2.85 -0.31 34.20
N GLU A 17 2.88 -1.12 33.14
CA GLU A 17 4.09 -1.37 32.36
C GLU A 17 4.21 -0.45 31.14
N LEU A 18 3.09 -0.07 30.52
CA LEU A 18 3.07 0.66 29.25
C LEU A 18 2.40 2.04 29.33
N GLY A 19 1.69 2.34 30.41
CA GLY A 19 0.90 3.57 30.54
C GLY A 19 -0.30 3.64 29.60
N LEU A 20 -0.82 2.50 29.16
CA LEU A 20 -1.87 2.38 28.14
C LEU A 20 -3.26 2.11 28.74
N ASN A 21 -4.30 2.44 27.98
CA ASN A 21 -5.70 2.15 28.29
C ASN A 21 -6.05 0.66 28.06
N PRO A 22 -7.25 0.22 28.50
CA PRO A 22 -7.76 -1.12 28.18
C PRO A 22 -7.74 -1.39 26.69
N LYS A 23 -7.24 -2.57 26.30
CA LYS A 23 -7.29 -2.99 24.90
C LYS A 23 -8.75 -3.15 24.47
N PRO A 24 -9.15 -2.69 23.27
CA PRO A 24 -10.52 -2.87 22.78
C PRO A 24 -10.89 -4.37 22.67
N ILE A 25 -12.14 -4.70 22.96
CA ILE A 25 -12.65 -6.07 23.02
C ILE A 25 -13.18 -6.49 21.65
N ASP A 26 -12.62 -7.56 21.08
CA ASP A 26 -12.97 -8.17 19.79
C ASP A 26 -13.59 -9.59 19.91
N SER A 27 -13.50 -10.21 21.10
CA SER A 27 -13.97 -11.57 21.36
C SER A 27 -15.43 -11.65 21.86
N ALA A 28 -16.20 -12.55 21.26
CA ALA A 28 -17.57 -12.87 21.68
C ALA A 28 -17.63 -13.39 23.12
N GLU A 29 -16.69 -14.25 23.50
CA GLU A 29 -16.70 -14.95 24.79
C GLU A 29 -16.56 -13.97 25.96
N LEU A 30 -15.68 -12.97 25.84
CA LEU A 30 -15.55 -11.93 26.86
C LEU A 30 -16.82 -11.08 26.93
N VAL A 31 -17.38 -10.65 25.79
CA VAL A 31 -18.62 -9.85 25.78
C VAL A 31 -19.79 -10.62 26.37
N SER A 32 -19.92 -11.92 26.10
CA SER A 32 -20.94 -12.77 26.75
C SER A 32 -20.78 -12.82 28.27
N GLU A 33 -19.54 -12.90 28.78
CA GLU A 33 -19.28 -12.83 30.22
C GLU A 33 -19.65 -11.44 30.80
N LEU A 34 -19.33 -10.35 30.09
CA LEU A 34 -19.76 -9.00 30.48
C LEU A 34 -21.29 -8.90 30.56
N ILE A 35 -22.01 -9.41 29.56
CA ILE A 35 -23.48 -9.40 29.53
C ILE A 35 -24.06 -10.19 30.71
N ALA A 36 -23.51 -11.35 31.04
CA ALA A 36 -23.95 -12.13 32.20
C ALA A 36 -23.80 -11.34 33.51
N GLN A 37 -22.69 -10.62 33.68
CA GLN A 37 -22.46 -9.73 34.82
C GLN A 37 -23.35 -8.47 34.81
N ILE A 38 -23.72 -7.96 33.62
CA ILE A 38 -24.65 -6.83 33.47
C ILE A 38 -26.07 -7.23 33.90
N LYS A 39 -26.51 -8.44 33.51
CA LYS A 39 -27.82 -9.01 33.86
C LYS A 39 -27.94 -9.29 35.36
N ASP A 40 -26.85 -9.68 36.02
CA ASP A 40 -26.81 -9.81 37.49
C ASP A 40 -26.65 -8.43 38.17
N THR A 41 -27.77 -7.84 38.58
CA THR A 41 -27.81 -6.50 39.19
C THR A 41 -27.04 -6.38 40.50
N ASN A 42 -26.70 -7.49 41.16
CA ASN A 42 -25.91 -7.52 42.40
C ASN A 42 -24.43 -7.82 42.15
N ASN A 43 -24.00 -8.00 40.90
CA ASN A 43 -22.63 -8.32 40.57
C ASN A 43 -21.69 -7.14 40.90
N GLU A 44 -20.63 -7.41 41.65
CA GLU A 44 -19.66 -6.37 42.08
C GLU A 44 -18.93 -5.70 40.90
N HIS A 45 -18.81 -6.38 39.76
CA HIS A 45 -18.16 -5.90 38.55
C HIS A 45 -19.11 -5.27 37.54
N ARG A 46 -20.43 -5.26 37.81
CA ARG A 46 -21.46 -4.80 36.87
C ARG A 46 -21.17 -3.43 36.26
N LYS A 47 -20.68 -2.49 37.07
CA LYS A 47 -20.39 -1.12 36.62
C LYS A 47 -19.26 -1.07 35.58
N ASP A 48 -18.18 -1.81 35.82
CA ASP A 48 -17.05 -1.87 34.90
C ASP A 48 -17.44 -2.63 33.64
N SER A 49 -18.21 -3.71 33.76
CA SER A 49 -18.73 -4.48 32.62
C SER A 49 -19.68 -3.67 31.73
N LEU A 50 -20.55 -2.84 32.32
CA LEU A 50 -21.33 -1.86 31.57
C LEU A 50 -20.43 -0.87 30.81
N HIS A 51 -19.39 -0.35 31.47
CA HIS A 51 -18.46 0.58 30.85
C HIS A 51 -17.73 -0.05 29.65
N PHE A 52 -17.18 -1.27 29.82
CA PHE A 52 -16.49 -1.97 28.74
C PHE A 52 -17.42 -2.37 27.59
N PHE A 53 -18.66 -2.80 27.90
CA PHE A 53 -19.66 -3.11 26.89
C PHE A 53 -20.02 -1.87 26.04
N ILE A 54 -20.25 -0.73 26.69
CA ILE A 54 -20.66 0.51 26.01
C ILE A 54 -19.50 1.12 25.22
N PHE A 55 -18.34 1.30 25.86
CA PHE A 55 -17.26 2.17 25.35
C PHE A 55 -16.01 1.45 24.84
N ASN A 56 -15.89 0.14 25.06
CA ASN A 56 -14.65 -0.58 24.76
C ASN A 56 -14.84 -1.87 23.93
N THR A 57 -16.05 -2.11 23.42
CA THR A 57 -16.34 -3.24 22.53
C THR A 57 -16.28 -2.79 21.08
N LEU A 58 -15.44 -3.44 20.28
CA LEU A 58 -15.26 -3.08 18.87
C LEU A 58 -16.51 -3.39 18.03
N PRO A 59 -16.89 -2.48 17.11
CA PRO A 59 -17.98 -2.71 16.16
C PRO A 59 -17.51 -3.55 14.95
N GLY A 60 -18.23 -3.48 13.82
CA GLY A 60 -17.82 -4.13 12.58
C GLY A 60 -18.15 -5.62 12.52
N THR A 61 -17.30 -6.42 11.85
CA THR A 61 -17.48 -7.87 11.72
C THR A 61 -16.76 -8.70 12.80
N THR A 62 -16.32 -8.06 13.89
CA THR A 62 -15.72 -8.79 15.03
C THR A 62 -16.75 -9.71 15.69
N SER A 63 -16.26 -10.77 16.33
CA SER A 63 -17.15 -11.70 17.06
C SER A 63 -17.86 -11.02 18.24
N ALA A 64 -17.18 -10.07 18.89
CA ALA A 64 -17.74 -9.20 19.93
C ALA A 64 -18.92 -8.35 19.42
N ALA A 65 -18.80 -7.78 18.22
CA ALA A 65 -19.87 -6.98 17.61
C ALA A 65 -21.16 -7.79 17.42
N GLY A 66 -21.05 -9.06 17.03
CA GLY A 66 -22.22 -9.96 16.89
C GLY A 66 -23.00 -10.12 18.19
N VAL A 67 -22.29 -10.44 19.28
CA VAL A 67 -22.91 -10.61 20.61
C VAL A 67 -23.49 -9.27 21.13
N LYS A 68 -22.77 -8.16 20.94
CA LYS A 68 -23.25 -6.83 21.34
C LYS A 68 -24.51 -6.44 20.58
N ALA A 69 -24.53 -6.58 19.25
CA ALA A 69 -25.69 -6.22 18.44
C ALA A 69 -26.94 -7.02 18.82
N GLN A 70 -26.78 -8.33 19.02
CA GLN A 70 -27.88 -9.21 19.43
C GLN A 70 -28.45 -8.81 20.81
N PHE A 71 -27.59 -8.51 21.79
CA PHE A 71 -28.07 -8.08 23.11
C PHE A 71 -28.77 -6.71 23.07
N LEU A 72 -28.32 -5.79 22.22
CA LEU A 72 -29.00 -4.52 22.00
C LEU A 72 -30.38 -4.72 21.36
N LYS A 73 -30.53 -5.68 20.44
CA LYS A 73 -31.82 -6.07 19.86
C LYS A 73 -32.77 -6.63 20.92
N GLU A 74 -32.29 -7.51 21.81
CA GLU A 74 -33.08 -8.06 22.94
C GLU A 74 -33.64 -6.94 23.83
N ILE A 75 -32.84 -5.90 24.10
CA ILE A 75 -33.28 -4.71 24.87
C ILE A 75 -34.35 -3.92 24.11
N ILE A 76 -34.19 -3.73 22.80
CA ILE A 76 -35.16 -3.00 21.95
C ILE A 76 -36.52 -3.72 21.91
N LEU A 77 -36.49 -5.06 21.82
CA LEU A 77 -37.69 -5.90 21.83
C LEU A 77 -38.33 -6.04 23.22
N GLY A 78 -37.65 -5.57 24.27
CA GLY A 78 -38.10 -5.71 25.66
C GLY A 78 -37.97 -7.14 26.22
N GLU A 79 -37.18 -7.99 25.55
CA GLU A 79 -36.85 -9.34 26.02
C GLU A 79 -35.89 -9.30 27.22
N GLU A 80 -35.05 -8.26 27.26
CA GLU A 80 -34.12 -7.96 28.35
C GLU A 80 -34.26 -6.52 28.83
N THR A 81 -33.94 -6.24 30.09
CA THR A 81 -34.03 -4.89 30.65
C THR A 81 -32.74 -4.52 31.39
N VAL A 82 -32.09 -3.44 30.93
CA VAL A 82 -30.91 -2.85 31.57
C VAL A 82 -31.21 -1.37 31.83
N ALA A 83 -31.23 -0.95 33.10
CA ALA A 83 -31.64 0.41 33.47
C ALA A 83 -30.82 1.52 32.80
N GLU A 84 -29.54 1.24 32.54
CA GLU A 84 -28.58 2.15 31.92
C GLU A 84 -28.64 2.14 30.38
N ILE A 85 -29.33 1.18 29.77
CA ILE A 85 -29.46 1.05 28.32
C ILE A 85 -30.95 1.01 27.96
N THR A 86 -31.52 2.18 27.70
CA THR A 86 -32.89 2.30 27.20
C THR A 86 -32.98 1.82 25.75
N PRO A 87 -34.18 1.48 25.23
CA PRO A 87 -34.34 1.15 23.81
C PRO A 87 -33.81 2.23 22.86
N ASP A 88 -34.03 3.51 23.17
CA ASP A 88 -33.50 4.63 22.37
C ASP A 88 -31.96 4.66 22.39
N PHE A 89 -31.35 4.43 23.56
CA PHE A 89 -29.89 4.35 23.65
C PHE A 89 -29.34 3.09 22.97
N ALA A 90 -30.08 1.97 22.97
CA ALA A 90 -29.71 0.77 22.22
C ALA A 90 -29.70 1.02 20.71
N PHE A 91 -30.68 1.76 20.17
CA PHE A 91 -30.66 2.23 18.78
C PHE A 91 -29.47 3.14 18.50
N GLU A 92 -29.14 4.07 19.40
CA GLU A 92 -27.94 4.91 19.27
C GLU A 92 -26.67 4.05 19.20
N LEU A 93 -26.51 3.08 20.11
CA LEU A 93 -25.35 2.18 20.11
C LEU A 93 -25.27 1.36 18.82
N LEU A 94 -26.38 0.80 18.33
CA LEU A 94 -26.43 0.10 17.03
C LEU A 94 -26.02 1.03 15.86
N SER A 95 -26.43 2.30 15.90
CA SER A 95 -26.07 3.28 14.85
C SER A 95 -24.56 3.57 14.79
N HIS A 96 -23.87 3.50 15.94
CA HIS A 96 -22.43 3.70 16.05
C HIS A 96 -21.62 2.44 15.71
N MET A 97 -22.28 1.28 15.56
CA MET A 97 -21.64 0.05 15.10
C MET A 97 -21.45 0.00 13.57
N LYS A 98 -22.12 0.90 12.84
CA LYS A 98 -21.94 1.26 11.42
C LYS A 98 -22.18 0.18 10.35
N GLY A 99 -22.09 -1.11 10.66
CA GLY A 99 -22.13 -2.17 9.65
C GLY A 99 -22.21 -3.59 10.23
N GLY A 100 -22.42 -4.59 9.35
CA GLY A 100 -22.32 -6.01 9.71
C GLY A 100 -23.45 -6.45 10.62
N PRO A 101 -23.18 -7.09 11.78
CA PRO A 101 -24.24 -7.56 12.68
C PRO A 101 -25.23 -6.47 13.10
N SER A 102 -24.81 -5.21 13.22
CA SER A 102 -25.75 -4.14 13.56
C SER A 102 -26.77 -3.88 12.44
N ILE A 103 -26.36 -3.98 11.17
CA ILE A 103 -27.25 -3.85 10.01
C ILE A 103 -28.20 -5.04 9.94
N GLU A 104 -27.70 -6.25 10.20
CA GLU A 104 -28.55 -7.44 10.29
C GLU A 104 -29.66 -7.26 11.32
N MET A 105 -29.31 -6.84 12.55
CA MET A 105 -30.28 -6.58 13.62
C MET A 105 -31.25 -5.44 13.27
N LEU A 106 -30.76 -4.35 12.67
CA LEU A 106 -31.59 -3.22 12.25
C LEU A 106 -32.56 -3.61 11.12
N LEU A 107 -32.14 -4.44 10.16
CA LEU A 107 -33.02 -4.95 9.11
C LEU A 107 -34.07 -5.90 9.67
N ASP A 108 -33.71 -6.76 10.62
CA ASP A 108 -34.68 -7.61 11.32
C ASP A 108 -35.76 -6.77 11.99
N LEU A 109 -35.37 -5.68 12.67
CA LEU A 109 -36.29 -4.78 13.36
C LEU A 109 -37.13 -3.95 12.36
N ALA A 110 -36.51 -3.43 11.30
CA ALA A 110 -37.17 -2.58 10.29
C ALA A 110 -38.18 -3.33 9.42
N LEU A 111 -37.97 -4.63 9.20
CA LEU A 111 -38.84 -5.47 8.39
C LEU A 111 -39.82 -6.32 9.23
N ALA A 112 -39.84 -6.14 10.56
CA ALA A 112 -40.77 -6.80 11.48
C ALA A 112 -42.18 -6.17 11.47
N GLU A 113 -43.13 -6.81 12.18
CA GLU A 113 -44.53 -6.38 12.26
C GLU A 113 -44.78 -5.19 13.22
N ASP A 114 -43.93 -4.97 14.23
CA ASP A 114 -44.10 -3.85 15.17
C ASP A 114 -43.78 -2.52 14.48
N ALA A 115 -44.83 -1.80 14.09
CA ALA A 115 -44.71 -0.57 13.32
C ALA A 115 -43.89 0.53 14.00
N LYS A 116 -43.87 0.59 15.34
CA LYS A 116 -43.12 1.62 16.06
C LYS A 116 -41.63 1.31 16.04
N ILE A 117 -41.26 0.07 16.39
CA ILE A 117 -39.87 -0.40 16.37
C ILE A 117 -39.33 -0.37 14.94
N ALA A 118 -40.13 -0.82 13.97
CA ALA A 118 -39.75 -0.82 12.56
C ALA A 118 -39.44 0.59 12.03
N ALA A 119 -40.26 1.59 12.39
CA ALA A 119 -40.00 2.98 12.04
C ALA A 119 -38.70 3.52 12.68
N GLN A 120 -38.45 3.23 13.96
CA GLN A 120 -37.21 3.66 14.64
C GLN A 120 -35.97 3.01 14.02
N ALA A 121 -36.03 1.71 13.72
CA ALA A 121 -34.95 0.99 13.04
C ALA A 121 -34.70 1.52 11.64
N ALA A 122 -35.76 1.85 10.89
CA ALA A 122 -35.65 2.46 9.56
C ALA A 122 -34.95 3.82 9.62
N GLU A 123 -35.28 4.69 10.59
CA GLU A 123 -34.60 5.98 10.76
C GLU A 123 -33.10 5.80 11.03
N VAL A 124 -32.71 4.79 11.81
CA VAL A 124 -31.28 4.46 11.99
C VAL A 124 -30.68 3.96 10.67
N LEU A 125 -31.31 3.02 9.96
CA LEU A 125 -30.82 2.48 8.68
C LEU A 125 -30.61 3.56 7.62
N LYS A 126 -31.46 4.59 7.56
CA LYS A 126 -31.31 5.74 6.64
C LYS A 126 -30.01 6.54 6.85
N THR A 127 -29.30 6.33 7.95
CA THR A 127 -28.00 6.95 8.25
C THR A 127 -26.80 6.04 7.98
N GLN A 128 -27.04 4.79 7.56
CA GLN A 128 -26.01 3.76 7.38
C GLN A 128 -25.66 3.57 5.91
N VAL A 129 -24.42 3.16 5.65
CA VAL A 129 -23.87 3.00 4.29
C VAL A 129 -23.22 1.64 4.04
N PHE A 130 -22.76 0.94 5.09
CA PHE A 130 -22.11 -0.37 4.96
C PHE A 130 -23.14 -1.50 4.83
N LEU A 131 -23.96 -1.42 3.78
CA LEU A 131 -24.90 -2.47 3.36
C LEU A 131 -24.27 -3.24 2.19
N TYR A 132 -24.23 -4.56 2.32
CA TYR A 132 -23.65 -5.45 1.31
C TYR A 132 -24.74 -6.11 0.47
N ASP A 133 -24.35 -6.91 -0.52
CA ASP A 133 -25.26 -7.46 -1.52
C ASP A 133 -26.39 -8.30 -0.88
N ALA A 134 -26.11 -9.02 0.21
CA ALA A 134 -27.11 -9.75 0.97
C ALA A 134 -28.13 -8.83 1.67
N ASP A 135 -27.67 -7.71 2.25
CA ASP A 135 -28.53 -6.72 2.91
C ASP A 135 -29.44 -6.02 1.89
N MET A 136 -28.84 -5.58 0.78
CA MET A 136 -29.55 -4.96 -0.33
C MET A 136 -30.58 -5.92 -0.95
N ALA A 137 -30.24 -7.21 -1.10
CA ALA A 137 -31.18 -8.23 -1.57
C ALA A 137 -32.39 -8.39 -0.63
N ARG A 138 -32.21 -8.33 0.70
CA ARG A 138 -33.31 -8.36 1.67
C ARG A 138 -34.25 -7.16 1.51
N ILE A 139 -33.71 -5.96 1.34
CA ILE A 139 -34.49 -4.73 1.12
C ILE A 139 -35.28 -4.83 -0.19
N LYS A 140 -34.63 -5.27 -1.27
CA LYS A 140 -35.28 -5.46 -2.58
C LYS A 140 -36.43 -6.45 -2.50
N ALA A 141 -36.20 -7.62 -1.89
CA ALA A 141 -37.25 -8.63 -1.73
C ALA A 141 -38.45 -8.11 -0.91
N ALA A 142 -38.20 -7.35 0.16
CA ALA A 142 -39.25 -6.74 0.96
C ALA A 142 -40.03 -5.66 0.17
N TYR A 143 -39.33 -4.85 -0.63
CA TYR A 143 -39.95 -3.86 -1.51
C TYR A 143 -40.84 -4.52 -2.58
N GLU A 144 -40.35 -5.57 -3.23
CA GLU A 144 -41.10 -6.35 -4.22
C GLU A 144 -42.33 -7.05 -3.60
N ALA A 145 -42.28 -7.36 -2.30
CA ALA A 145 -43.43 -7.85 -1.52
C ALA A 145 -44.39 -6.74 -1.05
N GLY A 146 -44.14 -5.47 -1.37
CA GLY A 146 -45.01 -4.33 -1.03
C GLY A 146 -44.78 -3.71 0.35
N ASN A 147 -43.64 -3.96 0.99
CA ASN A 147 -43.32 -3.38 2.30
C ASN A 147 -43.08 -1.86 2.21
N ALA A 148 -43.84 -1.08 2.98
CA ALA A 148 -43.76 0.39 2.97
C ALA A 148 -42.44 0.94 3.55
N ILE A 149 -41.86 0.29 4.56
CA ILE A 149 -40.56 0.66 5.14
C ILE A 149 -39.45 0.41 4.13
N ALA A 150 -39.47 -0.73 3.42
CA ALA A 150 -38.48 -1.01 2.38
C ALA A 150 -38.53 0.03 1.25
N LYS A 151 -39.73 0.44 0.83
CA LYS A 151 -39.89 1.54 -0.13
C LYS A 151 -39.30 2.86 0.38
N ASP A 152 -39.60 3.24 1.63
CA ASP A 152 -39.11 4.46 2.26
C ASP A 152 -37.57 4.46 2.42
N LEU A 153 -36.98 3.31 2.77
CA LEU A 153 -35.52 3.12 2.78
C LEU A 153 -34.91 3.34 1.39
N LEU A 154 -35.46 2.72 0.35
CA LEU A 154 -34.98 2.89 -1.02
C LEU A 154 -35.11 4.34 -1.49
N GLU A 155 -36.21 5.03 -1.18
CA GLU A 155 -36.39 6.45 -1.53
C GLU A 155 -35.38 7.35 -0.82
N SER A 156 -35.06 7.06 0.45
CA SER A 156 -34.03 7.76 1.23
C SER A 156 -32.62 7.51 0.69
N PHE A 157 -32.32 6.26 0.33
CA PHE A 157 -31.03 5.86 -0.24
C PHE A 157 -30.81 6.43 -1.64
N ALA A 158 -31.83 6.46 -2.50
CA ALA A 158 -31.73 7.07 -3.83
C ALA A 158 -31.45 8.58 -3.76
N LYS A 159 -31.95 9.26 -2.71
CA LYS A 159 -31.63 10.67 -2.40
C LYS A 159 -30.34 10.84 -1.58
N ALA A 160 -29.68 9.73 -1.24
CA ALA A 160 -28.51 9.65 -0.38
C ALA A 160 -28.64 10.51 0.89
N GLU A 161 -29.76 10.38 1.62
CA GLU A 161 -30.02 11.18 2.82
C GLU A 161 -28.99 10.99 3.95
N PHE A 162 -28.36 9.81 4.02
CA PHE A 162 -27.21 9.56 4.90
C PHE A 162 -26.03 10.51 4.66
N PHE A 163 -25.94 11.11 3.46
CA PHE A 163 -24.92 12.10 3.10
C PHE A 163 -25.48 13.51 3.05
N THR A 164 -26.63 13.73 2.41
CA THR A 164 -27.17 15.09 2.20
C THR A 164 -27.63 15.77 3.49
N LYS A 165 -27.92 15.01 4.55
CA LYS A 165 -28.26 15.53 5.89
C LYS A 165 -27.03 15.81 6.77
N LEU A 166 -25.82 15.46 6.34
CA LEU A 166 -24.60 15.80 7.08
C LEU A 166 -24.33 17.31 7.05
N PRO A 167 -23.76 17.91 8.10
CA PRO A 167 -23.36 19.32 8.07
C PRO A 167 -22.30 19.56 6.99
N ASP A 168 -22.23 20.76 6.42
CA ASP A 168 -21.11 21.15 5.55
C ASP A 168 -19.81 21.28 6.34
N ILE A 169 -18.67 21.25 5.64
CA ILE A 169 -17.37 21.51 6.27
C ILE A 169 -17.28 22.96 6.77
N GLU A 170 -16.50 23.18 7.83
CA GLU A 170 -16.28 24.52 8.39
C GLU A 170 -15.65 25.46 7.34
N GLU A 171 -16.18 26.69 7.20
CA GLU A 171 -15.64 27.70 6.27
C GLU A 171 -14.22 28.13 6.67
N LYS A 172 -13.96 28.22 7.98
CA LYS A 172 -12.66 28.58 8.56
C LYS A 172 -12.22 27.53 9.56
N ILE A 173 -11.02 26.99 9.37
CA ILE A 173 -10.40 26.01 10.26
C ILE A 173 -9.11 26.61 10.79
N ASP A 174 -9.07 26.93 12.08
CA ASP A 174 -7.85 27.37 12.73
C ASP A 174 -6.92 26.17 12.93
N VAL A 175 -5.64 26.36 12.61
CA VAL A 175 -4.59 25.37 12.82
C VAL A 175 -3.42 25.98 13.58
N VAL A 176 -2.75 25.17 14.40
CA VAL A 176 -1.49 25.51 15.05
C VAL A 176 -0.38 24.62 14.49
N THR A 177 0.72 25.23 14.04
CA THR A 177 1.81 24.50 13.38
C THR A 177 2.64 23.69 14.38
N TYR A 178 3.09 22.51 13.96
CA TYR A 178 4.10 21.71 14.65
C TYR A 178 5.08 21.13 13.62
N ILE A 179 6.33 21.58 13.64
CA ILE A 179 7.37 21.05 12.76
C ILE A 179 7.81 19.69 13.32
N ALA A 180 7.45 18.62 12.63
CA ALA A 180 7.78 17.25 13.01
C ALA A 180 9.20 16.83 12.56
N GLY A 181 9.80 17.57 11.62
CA GLY A 181 11.14 17.34 11.12
C GLY A 181 11.50 18.28 9.97
N GLU A 182 12.80 18.45 9.73
CA GLU A 182 13.35 19.17 8.57
C GLU A 182 13.83 18.15 7.51
N GLY A 183 13.52 18.41 6.24
CA GLY A 183 13.68 17.48 5.13
C GLY A 183 12.47 16.56 4.92
N ASP A 184 12.62 15.57 4.05
CA ASP A 184 11.56 14.60 3.77
C ASP A 184 11.24 13.76 5.03
N ILE A 185 9.98 13.77 5.46
CA ILE A 185 9.50 12.91 6.55
C ILE A 185 9.03 11.58 5.95
N SER A 186 9.78 10.51 6.21
CA SER A 186 9.37 9.18 5.79
C SER A 186 8.26 8.61 6.68
N THR A 187 7.46 7.70 6.12
CA THR A 187 6.51 6.91 6.92
C THR A 187 7.17 6.00 7.94
N ASP A 188 8.47 5.71 7.81
CA ASP A 188 9.25 5.01 8.84
C ASP A 188 9.47 5.89 10.10
N LEU A 189 9.52 7.22 9.99
CA LEU A 189 9.55 8.13 11.15
C LEU A 189 8.19 8.12 11.90
N LEU A 190 7.09 8.15 11.14
CA LEU A 190 5.74 8.18 11.70
C LEU A 190 5.28 6.82 12.24
N SER A 191 5.80 5.73 11.67
CA SER A 191 5.46 4.35 12.02
C SER A 191 6.66 3.43 11.70
N PRO A 192 7.60 3.24 12.63
CA PRO A 192 8.83 2.49 12.40
C PRO A 192 8.61 1.02 12.00
N GLY A 193 9.38 0.53 11.03
CA GLY A 193 9.26 -0.84 10.50
C GLY A 193 9.50 -1.95 11.53
N ASN A 194 10.44 -1.76 12.46
CA ASN A 194 10.70 -2.69 13.57
C ASN A 194 9.54 -2.78 14.59
N GLN A 195 8.62 -1.82 14.56
CA GLN A 195 7.42 -1.79 15.39
C GLN A 195 6.17 -2.27 14.63
N ALA A 196 6.33 -2.89 13.44
CA ALA A 196 5.19 -3.35 12.63
C ALA A 196 4.25 -4.33 13.36
N HIS A 197 4.78 -5.10 14.32
CA HIS A 197 4.02 -6.06 15.10
C HIS A 197 2.93 -5.43 15.99
N SER A 198 3.05 -4.15 16.35
CA SER A 198 2.09 -3.46 17.22
C SER A 198 1.01 -2.70 16.45
N ARG A 199 1.08 -2.59 15.11
CA ARG A 199 0.19 -1.74 14.29
C ARG A 199 -1.30 -1.94 14.50
N ALA A 200 -1.72 -3.16 14.82
CA ALA A 200 -3.12 -3.48 15.10
C ALA A 200 -3.60 -2.92 16.46
N ASP A 201 -2.70 -2.70 17.42
CA ASP A 201 -2.99 -1.99 18.66
C ASP A 201 -2.63 -0.51 18.45
N ARG A 202 -3.60 0.28 17.98
CA ARG A 202 -3.40 1.68 17.56
C ARG A 202 -2.79 2.53 18.68
N GLU A 203 -3.21 2.32 19.92
CA GLU A 203 -2.69 3.06 21.07
C GLU A 203 -1.23 2.71 21.36
N LEU A 204 -0.91 1.41 21.43
CA LEU A 204 0.46 0.93 21.61
C LEU A 204 1.38 1.39 20.47
N HIS A 205 0.93 1.26 19.22
CA HIS A 205 1.70 1.67 18.07
C HIS A 205 1.88 3.20 17.98
N GLY A 206 0.90 3.95 18.50
CA GLY A 206 0.94 5.40 18.63
C GLY A 206 2.16 5.90 19.40
N GLN A 207 2.62 5.17 20.42
CA GLN A 207 3.81 5.51 21.20
C GLN A 207 5.10 5.52 20.38
N CYS A 208 5.10 4.91 19.19
CA CYS A 208 6.27 4.84 18.32
C CYS A 208 6.35 6.00 17.31
N MET A 209 5.37 6.91 17.28
CA MET A 209 5.35 8.06 16.38
C MET A 209 6.30 9.14 16.89
N ILE A 210 7.37 9.49 16.17
CA ILE A 210 8.36 10.48 16.63
C ILE A 210 8.88 10.19 18.06
N THR A 211 9.50 11.16 18.74
CA THR A 211 9.99 11.00 20.12
C THR A 211 8.85 11.22 21.13
N PRO A 212 8.91 10.62 22.33
CA PRO A 212 7.93 10.85 23.39
C PRO A 212 7.79 12.33 23.78
N GLU A 213 8.89 13.09 23.76
CA GLU A 213 8.87 14.53 24.06
C GLU A 213 8.04 15.29 23.04
N ALA A 214 8.23 15.01 21.75
CA ALA A 214 7.46 15.61 20.66
C ALA A 214 5.97 15.26 20.75
N GLN A 215 5.63 14.02 21.13
CA GLN A 215 4.24 13.61 21.37
C GLN A 215 3.60 14.46 22.48
N GLN A 216 4.31 14.72 23.58
CA GLN A 216 3.80 15.57 24.66
C GLN A 216 3.66 17.04 24.25
N GLU A 217 4.61 17.57 23.46
CA GLU A 217 4.50 18.93 22.90
C GLU A 217 3.23 19.09 22.05
N ILE A 218 2.88 18.09 21.23
CA ILE A 218 1.63 18.07 20.45
C ILE A 218 0.41 18.13 21.39
N VAL A 219 0.38 17.33 22.45
CA VAL A 219 -0.70 17.32 23.44
C VAL A 219 -0.81 18.66 24.18
N GLU A 220 0.33 19.27 24.52
CA GLU A 220 0.37 20.58 25.17
C GLU A 220 -0.12 21.70 24.23
N LEU A 221 0.23 21.63 22.94
CA LEU A 221 -0.28 22.54 21.93
C LEU A 221 -1.79 22.44 21.78
N GLN A 222 -2.36 21.24 21.75
CA GLN A 222 -3.82 21.05 21.71
C GLN A 222 -4.51 21.67 22.93
N LYS A 223 -3.95 21.48 24.13
CA LYS A 223 -4.48 22.09 25.36
C LYS A 223 -4.40 23.62 25.33
N LYS A 224 -3.32 24.18 24.78
CA LYS A 224 -3.11 25.62 24.67
C LYS A 224 -4.00 26.27 23.60
N HIS A 225 -4.35 25.52 22.55
CA HIS A 225 -5.13 25.98 21.42
C HIS A 225 -6.39 25.11 21.20
N PRO A 226 -7.36 25.09 22.14
CA PRO A 226 -8.48 24.15 22.10
C PRO A 226 -9.44 24.35 20.91
N ASN A 227 -9.37 25.51 20.26
CA ASN A 227 -10.19 25.84 19.08
C ASN A 227 -9.43 25.64 17.75
N ALA A 228 -8.16 25.22 17.79
CA ALA A 228 -7.35 25.00 16.60
C ALA A 228 -6.89 23.54 16.50
N LYS A 229 -6.78 23.02 15.28
CA LYS A 229 -6.22 21.69 15.02
C LYS A 229 -4.70 21.77 14.96
N VAL A 230 -3.99 20.74 15.41
CA VAL A 230 -2.54 20.69 15.20
C VAL A 230 -2.26 20.28 13.76
N MET A 231 -1.42 21.05 13.06
CA MET A 231 -0.92 20.74 11.72
C MET A 231 0.52 20.25 11.82
N LEU A 232 0.76 18.98 11.51
CA LEU A 232 2.12 18.41 11.48
C LEU A 232 2.82 18.77 10.16
N ILE A 233 4.05 19.25 10.23
CA ILE A 233 4.79 19.82 9.10
C ILE A 233 6.12 19.10 8.86
N ALA A 234 6.38 18.73 7.60
CA ALA A 234 7.71 18.43 7.08
C ALA A 234 8.32 19.71 6.50
N GLU A 235 9.22 20.34 7.24
CA GLU A 235 9.80 21.64 6.86
C GLU A 235 10.94 21.44 5.86
N LYS A 236 11.00 22.22 4.79
CA LYS A 236 11.93 22.04 3.65
C LYS A 236 11.89 20.64 3.02
N GLY A 237 10.76 19.95 3.12
CA GLY A 237 10.61 18.61 2.59
C GLY A 237 9.18 18.22 2.27
N THR A 238 9.05 16.96 1.89
CA THR A 238 7.80 16.29 1.54
C THR A 238 7.34 15.44 2.71
N MET A 239 6.05 15.52 3.06
CA MET A 239 5.47 14.66 4.10
C MET A 239 5.10 13.27 3.55
N GLY A 240 5.49 12.22 4.27
CA GLY A 240 4.97 10.87 4.07
C GLY A 240 5.64 10.05 2.96
N VAL A 241 6.93 10.29 2.67
CA VAL A 241 7.65 9.51 1.65
C VAL A 241 7.86 8.04 2.06
N GLY A 242 7.99 7.15 1.08
CA GLY A 242 8.30 5.73 1.29
C GLY A 242 7.10 4.78 1.32
N SER A 243 6.94 4.02 2.40
CA SER A 243 6.00 2.90 2.53
C SER A 243 4.52 3.34 2.50
N SER A 244 3.63 2.49 1.96
CA SER A 244 2.17 2.70 1.96
C SER A 244 1.46 2.41 3.30
N ARG A 245 2.18 2.39 4.42
CA ARG A 245 1.64 1.90 5.70
C ARG A 245 0.62 2.89 6.28
N MET A 246 -0.63 2.47 6.39
CA MET A 246 -1.71 3.29 6.96
C MET A 246 -1.44 3.70 8.41
N SER A 247 -0.67 2.89 9.15
CA SER A 247 -0.24 3.19 10.52
C SER A 247 0.44 4.56 10.68
N GLY A 248 1.11 5.07 9.64
CA GLY A 248 1.67 6.42 9.67
C GLY A 248 0.60 7.50 9.85
N VAL A 249 -0.48 7.45 9.06
CA VAL A 249 -1.62 8.38 9.19
C VAL A 249 -2.44 8.08 10.43
N ASN A 250 -2.63 6.81 10.80
CA ASN A 250 -3.34 6.45 12.02
C ASN A 250 -2.66 7.04 13.27
N ASN A 251 -1.34 7.01 13.33
CA ASN A 251 -0.58 7.63 14.41
C ASN A 251 -0.77 9.16 14.42
N VAL A 252 -0.67 9.81 13.26
CA VAL A 252 -0.92 11.26 13.15
C VAL A 252 -2.35 11.60 13.60
N ALA A 253 -3.36 10.83 13.17
CA ALA A 253 -4.75 11.04 13.58
C ALA A 253 -4.96 10.76 15.08
N LEU A 254 -4.29 9.76 15.65
CA LEU A 254 -4.37 9.45 17.07
C LEU A 254 -3.90 10.64 17.93
N TRP A 255 -2.76 11.24 17.55
CA TRP A 255 -2.15 12.32 18.32
C TRP A 255 -2.70 13.71 18.00
N ALA A 256 -3.05 13.99 16.74
CA ALA A 256 -3.42 15.33 16.27
C ALA A 256 -4.84 15.44 15.68
N GLY A 257 -5.53 14.31 15.47
CA GLY A 257 -6.88 14.25 14.90
C GLY A 257 -8.00 14.27 15.95
N LYS A 258 -9.20 13.83 15.52
CA LYS A 258 -10.42 13.80 16.33
C LYS A 258 -10.95 12.38 16.44
N GLN A 259 -11.40 11.97 17.63
CA GLN A 259 -12.06 10.67 17.81
C GLN A 259 -13.35 10.57 16.96
N ALA A 260 -13.49 9.49 16.19
CA ALA A 260 -14.59 9.30 15.24
C ALA A 260 -15.94 9.02 15.93
N SER A 261 -15.92 8.28 17.03
CA SER A 261 -17.09 7.98 17.86
C SER A 261 -16.69 7.92 19.33
N PRO A 262 -17.52 8.46 20.25
CA PRO A 262 -17.26 8.32 21.69
C PRO A 262 -17.33 6.85 22.17
N TYR A 263 -17.96 5.97 21.40
CA TYR A 263 -18.16 4.55 21.75
C TYR A 263 -17.13 3.61 21.12
N VAL A 264 -16.26 4.13 20.25
CA VAL A 264 -15.22 3.35 19.56
C VAL A 264 -13.85 3.95 19.92
N PRO A 265 -13.05 3.25 20.73
CA PRO A 265 -11.79 3.79 21.24
C PRO A 265 -10.69 3.75 20.17
N PHE A 266 -9.77 4.73 20.22
CA PHE A 266 -8.55 4.81 19.40
C PHE A 266 -8.74 4.86 17.88
N ILE A 267 -9.96 5.10 17.40
CA ILE A 267 -10.24 5.40 16.00
C ILE A 267 -10.40 6.91 15.87
N ASN A 268 -9.33 7.57 15.41
CA ASN A 268 -9.33 9.00 15.14
C ASN A 268 -9.29 9.28 13.64
N ILE A 269 -9.85 10.42 13.24
CA ILE A 269 -10.02 10.89 11.86
C ILE A 269 -9.63 12.36 11.75
N ALA A 270 -9.70 12.90 10.53
CA ALA A 270 -9.47 14.29 10.18
C ALA A 270 -8.11 14.89 10.63
N PRO A 271 -6.97 14.20 10.44
CA PRO A 271 -5.65 14.79 10.68
C PRO A 271 -5.37 15.95 9.71
N VAL A 272 -4.53 16.91 10.12
CA VAL A 272 -4.03 17.98 9.25
C VAL A 272 -2.51 17.86 9.13
N VAL A 273 -2.03 17.70 7.90
CA VAL A 273 -0.60 17.55 7.60
C VAL A 273 -0.18 18.50 6.49
N ALA A 274 1.08 18.90 6.51
CA ALA A 274 1.64 19.77 5.50
C ALA A 274 3.11 19.44 5.21
N GLY A 275 3.57 19.79 4.02
CA GLY A 275 5.00 19.79 3.69
C GLY A 275 5.34 21.04 2.91
N THR A 276 6.58 21.53 3.04
CA THR A 276 7.08 22.61 2.18
C THR A 276 6.96 22.25 0.70
N ASN A 277 7.26 21.00 0.37
CA ASN A 277 7.20 20.46 -0.98
C ASN A 277 5.95 19.58 -1.21
N GLY A 278 4.92 19.76 -0.38
CA GLY A 278 3.68 18.98 -0.44
C GLY A 278 3.75 17.62 0.26
N ILE A 279 2.86 16.73 -0.16
CA ILE A 279 2.62 15.40 0.45
C ILE A 279 2.84 14.31 -0.58
N ALA A 280 3.49 13.22 -0.20
CA ALA A 280 3.68 12.07 -1.08
C ALA A 280 2.31 11.48 -1.50
N PRO A 281 2.10 11.11 -2.79
CA PRO A 281 0.76 10.77 -3.30
C PRO A 281 0.01 9.66 -2.56
N ILE A 282 0.70 8.57 -2.17
CA ILE A 282 0.07 7.45 -1.43
C ILE A 282 -0.34 7.92 -0.02
N PHE A 283 0.53 8.68 0.65
CA PHE A 283 0.24 9.22 1.97
C PHE A 283 -0.93 10.21 1.92
N LEU A 284 -0.99 11.06 0.89
CA LEU A 284 -2.12 11.98 0.69
C LEU A 284 -3.44 11.23 0.50
N THR A 285 -3.46 10.15 -0.30
CA THR A 285 -4.65 9.29 -0.43
C THR A 285 -5.08 8.73 0.93
N THR A 286 -4.13 8.32 1.77
CA THR A 286 -4.42 7.82 3.12
C THR A 286 -5.00 8.91 4.03
N VAL A 287 -4.46 10.14 3.94
CA VAL A 287 -5.00 11.31 4.64
C VAL A 287 -6.44 11.58 4.19
N ASP A 288 -6.68 11.60 2.87
CA ASP A 288 -8.00 11.82 2.28
C ASP A 288 -9.01 10.73 2.71
N VAL A 289 -8.58 9.45 2.79
CA VAL A 289 -9.38 8.31 3.28
C VAL A 289 -9.89 8.54 4.71
N THR A 290 -9.09 9.18 5.56
CA THR A 290 -9.46 9.51 6.94
C THR A 290 -10.22 10.84 7.09
N GLY A 291 -10.62 11.48 5.99
CA GLY A 291 -11.24 12.81 5.99
C GLY A 291 -10.30 13.93 6.45
N GLY A 292 -8.98 13.71 6.33
CA GLY A 292 -7.94 14.67 6.69
C GLY A 292 -7.68 15.74 5.62
N ILE A 293 -6.79 16.67 5.95
CA ILE A 293 -6.35 17.77 5.08
C ILE A 293 -4.83 17.65 4.88
N GLY A 294 -4.40 17.56 3.62
CA GLY A 294 -2.98 17.60 3.23
C GLY A 294 -2.67 18.89 2.46
N LEU A 295 -1.69 19.66 2.94
CA LEU A 295 -1.32 20.96 2.37
C LEU A 295 0.08 20.97 1.73
N ASP A 296 0.18 21.70 0.62
CA ASP A 296 1.44 22.07 -0.03
C ASP A 296 1.74 23.53 0.32
N LEU A 297 2.72 23.74 1.21
CA LEU A 297 2.97 25.05 1.80
C LEU A 297 3.72 25.98 0.84
N LYS A 298 4.69 25.47 0.07
CA LYS A 298 5.54 26.30 -0.80
C LYS A 298 6.16 27.49 -0.03
N ASN A 299 6.43 27.30 1.26
CA ASN A 299 6.95 28.33 2.14
C ASN A 299 8.45 28.62 1.91
N TRP A 300 9.10 27.82 1.07
CA TRP A 300 10.45 28.04 0.55
C TRP A 300 10.40 28.13 -0.97
N VAL A 301 10.98 29.20 -1.53
CA VAL A 301 10.97 29.46 -2.98
C VAL A 301 12.40 29.59 -3.51
N LYS A 302 12.60 29.26 -4.79
CA LYS A 302 13.89 29.43 -5.46
C LYS A 302 14.23 30.92 -5.54
N LYS A 303 15.39 31.28 -5.03
CA LYS A 303 15.94 32.62 -5.19
C LYS A 303 16.28 32.85 -6.66
N VAL A 304 15.81 33.97 -7.19
CA VAL A 304 16.13 34.43 -8.54
C VAL A 304 17.05 35.63 -8.49
N ASP A 305 17.91 35.78 -9.49
CA ASP A 305 18.70 36.99 -9.68
C ASP A 305 17.88 38.11 -10.35
N ALA A 306 18.51 39.26 -10.61
CA ALA A 306 17.87 40.41 -11.21
C ALA A 306 17.34 40.15 -12.64
N ASP A 307 17.87 39.14 -13.33
CA ASP A 307 17.47 38.74 -14.68
C ASP A 307 16.42 37.61 -14.66
N GLY A 308 16.00 37.16 -13.48
CA GLY A 308 15.02 36.09 -13.29
C GLY A 308 15.59 34.68 -13.38
N ASN A 309 16.92 34.53 -13.44
CA ASN A 309 17.56 33.22 -13.46
C ASN A 309 17.66 32.66 -12.03
N THR A 310 17.57 31.34 -11.90
CA THR A 310 17.75 30.68 -10.59
C THR A 310 19.17 30.90 -10.09
N VAL A 311 19.31 31.44 -8.88
CA VAL A 311 20.61 31.54 -8.21
C VAL A 311 21.03 30.15 -7.76
N THR A 312 22.19 29.69 -8.21
CA THR A 312 22.74 28.41 -7.80
C THR A 312 23.91 28.57 -6.82
N ASP A 313 24.10 27.59 -5.94
CA ASP A 313 25.27 27.48 -5.08
C ASP A 313 26.48 26.89 -5.82
N ALA A 314 27.56 26.60 -5.08
CA ALA A 314 28.80 26.04 -5.63
C ALA A 314 28.64 24.62 -6.21
N ASN A 315 27.59 23.90 -5.83
CA ASN A 315 27.28 22.56 -6.32
C ASN A 315 26.33 22.60 -7.54
N GLY A 316 25.89 23.80 -7.95
CA GLY A 316 24.93 23.99 -9.03
C GLY A 316 23.47 23.92 -8.58
N ASP A 317 23.21 23.96 -7.27
CA ASP A 317 21.89 23.77 -6.69
C ASP A 317 21.18 25.09 -6.41
N ALA A 318 19.86 25.12 -6.62
CA ALA A 318 19.07 26.34 -6.41
C ALA A 318 19.10 26.79 -4.95
N VAL A 319 19.50 28.04 -4.71
CA VAL A 319 19.42 28.69 -3.40
C VAL A 319 17.96 28.98 -3.07
N LEU A 320 17.49 28.60 -1.87
CA LEU A 320 16.11 28.82 -1.43
C LEU A 320 16.00 30.01 -0.46
N GLU A 321 14.86 30.70 -0.48
CA GLU A 321 14.47 31.75 0.49
C GLU A 321 13.11 31.45 1.13
N GLU A 322 12.97 31.77 2.43
CA GLU A 322 11.73 31.57 3.18
C GLU A 322 10.73 32.69 2.83
N ALA A 323 9.61 32.33 2.20
CA ALA A 323 8.55 33.26 1.81
C ALA A 323 7.65 33.65 3.00
N TYR A 324 7.42 32.69 3.91
CA TYR A 324 6.70 32.90 5.16
C TYR A 324 7.04 31.80 6.16
N SER A 325 6.91 32.09 7.45
CA SER A 325 7.28 31.13 8.50
C SER A 325 6.13 30.26 8.96
N VAL A 326 6.46 29.01 9.26
CA VAL A 326 5.56 27.99 9.86
C VAL A 326 6.11 27.44 11.17
N ALA A 327 6.98 28.20 11.85
CA ALA A 327 7.59 27.84 13.13
C ALA A 327 6.57 27.29 14.13
N THR A 328 6.93 26.23 14.87
CA THR A 328 6.04 25.55 15.83
C THR A 328 5.32 26.54 16.76
N GLY A 329 4.00 26.38 16.88
CA GLY A 329 3.13 27.25 17.66
C GLY A 329 2.55 28.45 16.90
N THR A 330 2.83 28.58 15.59
CA THR A 330 2.19 29.61 14.74
C THR A 330 0.74 29.24 14.50
N VAL A 331 -0.18 30.18 14.75
CA VAL A 331 -1.60 30.01 14.46
C VAL A 331 -1.89 30.52 13.05
N LEU A 332 -2.47 29.66 12.22
CA LEU A 332 -2.87 29.93 10.85
C LEU A 332 -4.35 29.59 10.67
N THR A 333 -4.97 30.13 9.64
CA THR A 333 -6.37 29.82 9.31
C THR A 333 -6.45 29.28 7.89
N ILE A 334 -7.04 28.10 7.75
CA ILE A 334 -7.43 27.50 6.47
C ILE A 334 -8.82 28.05 6.15
N ASP A 335 -8.94 28.80 5.06
CA ASP A 335 -10.23 29.20 4.51
C ASP A 335 -10.64 28.21 3.42
N THR A 336 -11.66 27.39 3.67
CA THR A 336 -12.06 26.29 2.79
C THR A 336 -12.84 26.76 1.55
N LYS A 337 -13.38 27.98 1.60
CA LYS A 337 -14.17 28.59 0.53
C LYS A 337 -13.29 29.41 -0.41
N GLU A 338 -12.42 30.25 0.13
CA GLU A 338 -11.41 30.97 -0.64
C GLU A 338 -10.27 30.05 -1.07
N LYS A 339 -10.12 28.90 -0.39
CA LYS A 339 -9.08 27.89 -0.63
C LYS A 339 -7.67 28.45 -0.45
N LYS A 340 -7.50 29.24 0.62
CA LYS A 340 -6.27 29.95 0.97
C LYS A 340 -5.87 29.66 2.41
N LEU A 341 -4.56 29.73 2.67
CA LEU A 341 -4.00 29.71 4.02
C LEU A 341 -3.66 31.15 4.46
N TYR A 342 -4.04 31.53 5.67
CA TYR A 342 -3.83 32.87 6.23
C TYR A 342 -3.00 32.86 7.51
N ASN A 343 -2.30 33.96 7.76
CA ASN A 343 -1.80 34.36 9.07
C ASN A 343 -2.40 35.73 9.44
N GLY A 344 -3.40 35.74 10.32
CA GLY A 344 -4.25 36.92 10.51
C GLY A 344 -4.95 37.29 9.20
N ASP A 345 -4.79 38.53 8.75
CA ASP A 345 -5.38 39.02 7.49
C ASP A 345 -4.46 38.78 6.27
N LYS A 346 -3.26 38.23 6.46
CA LYS A 346 -2.29 38.02 5.38
C LYS A 346 -2.51 36.68 4.70
N GLU A 347 -2.87 36.69 3.41
CA GLU A 347 -2.84 35.50 2.55
C GLU A 347 -1.39 34.99 2.42
N LEU A 348 -1.19 33.69 2.62
CA LEU A 348 0.11 33.03 2.52
C LEU A 348 0.25 32.24 1.22
N VAL A 349 -0.66 31.28 0.97
CA VAL A 349 -0.57 30.37 -0.17
C VAL A 349 -1.93 29.84 -0.61
N ASP A 350 -2.02 29.47 -1.88
CA ASP A 350 -3.14 28.72 -2.44
C ASP A 350 -3.12 27.25 -1.99
N ILE A 351 -4.26 26.77 -1.49
CA ILE A 351 -4.44 25.40 -1.02
C ILE A 351 -5.60 24.69 -1.73
N SER A 352 -5.96 25.13 -2.93
CA SER A 352 -7.13 24.63 -3.67
C SER A 352 -7.08 23.14 -3.99
N SER A 353 -5.88 22.56 -4.11
CA SER A 353 -5.67 21.13 -4.31
C SER A 353 -6.15 20.25 -3.13
N ALA A 354 -6.27 20.83 -1.93
CA ALA A 354 -6.82 20.16 -0.75
C ALA A 354 -8.36 20.13 -0.73
N PHE A 355 -9.02 20.99 -1.52
CA PHE A 355 -10.48 21.19 -1.50
C PHE A 355 -11.11 20.99 -2.89
N THR A 356 -10.76 19.88 -3.54
CA THR A 356 -11.51 19.38 -4.69
C THR A 356 -12.90 18.91 -4.23
N PRO A 357 -13.93 18.91 -5.10
CA PRO A 357 -15.27 18.48 -4.70
C PRO A 357 -15.28 17.12 -3.99
N GLN A 358 -14.56 16.13 -4.52
CA GLN A 358 -14.47 14.79 -3.92
C GLN A 358 -13.80 14.78 -2.54
N LYS A 359 -12.74 15.58 -2.35
CA LYS A 359 -12.10 15.70 -1.03
C LYS A 359 -13.03 16.35 -0.01
N VAL A 360 -13.83 17.32 -0.42
CA VAL A 360 -14.87 17.93 0.42
C VAL A 360 -15.94 16.91 0.79
N GLU A 361 -16.34 16.02 -0.13
CA GLU A 361 -17.25 14.90 0.19
C GLU A 361 -16.67 13.98 1.27
N PHE A 362 -15.38 13.63 1.16
CA PHE A 362 -14.71 12.77 2.14
C PHE A 362 -14.62 13.44 3.51
N MET A 363 -14.25 14.72 3.55
CA MET A 363 -14.23 15.51 4.80
C MET A 363 -15.61 15.57 5.45
N ARG A 364 -16.66 15.81 4.65
CA ARG A 364 -18.05 15.89 5.10
C ARG A 364 -18.55 14.55 5.66
N ALA A 365 -18.21 13.45 4.98
CA ALA A 365 -18.60 12.10 5.38
C ALA A 365 -17.73 11.50 6.50
N GLY A 366 -16.67 12.20 6.93
CA GLY A 366 -15.70 11.70 7.92
C GLY A 366 -14.77 10.61 7.39
N GLY A 367 -14.66 10.47 6.07
CA GLY A 367 -13.79 9.51 5.40
C GLY A 367 -14.31 9.11 4.02
N SER A 368 -13.46 8.50 3.20
CA SER A 368 -13.81 8.14 1.82
C SER A 368 -14.73 6.91 1.74
N TYR A 369 -14.64 5.97 2.68
CA TYR A 369 -15.40 4.73 2.64
C TYR A 369 -16.90 4.98 2.61
N ALA A 370 -17.38 5.91 3.45
CA ALA A 370 -18.80 6.24 3.51
C ALA A 370 -19.32 6.82 2.19
N VAL A 371 -18.50 7.59 1.47
CA VAL A 371 -18.85 8.12 0.14
C VAL A 371 -18.86 7.00 -0.91
N VAL A 372 -17.88 6.09 -0.90
CA VAL A 372 -17.81 4.98 -1.85
C VAL A 372 -19.01 4.04 -1.70
N PHE A 373 -19.28 3.58 -0.47
CA PHE A 373 -20.43 2.73 -0.18
C PHE A 373 -21.75 3.46 -0.38
N GLY A 374 -21.80 4.75 -0.03
CA GLY A 374 -22.96 5.60 -0.28
C GLY A 374 -23.33 5.71 -1.76
N LYS A 375 -22.34 5.89 -2.65
CA LYS A 375 -22.56 5.87 -4.10
C LYS A 375 -23.11 4.52 -4.57
N LYS A 376 -22.53 3.40 -4.12
CA LYS A 376 -23.01 2.04 -4.45
C LYS A 376 -24.47 1.85 -4.01
N LEU A 377 -24.80 2.23 -2.77
CA LEU A 377 -26.14 2.10 -2.20
C LEU A 377 -27.17 2.98 -2.92
N GLN A 378 -26.77 4.19 -3.31
CA GLN A 378 -27.61 5.10 -4.09
C GLN A 378 -27.97 4.50 -5.46
N THR A 379 -26.99 3.98 -6.19
CA THR A 379 -27.19 3.32 -7.48
C THR A 379 -28.14 2.13 -7.35
N PHE A 380 -27.89 1.23 -6.38
CA PHE A 380 -28.77 0.10 -6.09
C PHE A 380 -30.22 0.53 -5.82
N ALA A 381 -30.42 1.58 -5.03
CA ALA A 381 -31.74 2.05 -4.67
C ALA A 381 -32.50 2.63 -5.87
N ALA A 382 -31.82 3.45 -6.70
CA ALA A 382 -32.39 4.01 -7.91
C ALA A 382 -32.78 2.91 -8.92
N GLU A 383 -31.91 1.93 -9.13
CA GLU A 383 -32.18 0.77 -9.99
C GLU A 383 -33.36 -0.05 -9.50
N THR A 384 -33.43 -0.33 -8.19
CA THR A 384 -34.53 -1.11 -7.60
C THR A 384 -35.87 -0.38 -7.70
N LEU A 385 -35.85 0.95 -7.63
CA LEU A 385 -37.04 1.79 -7.83
C LEU A 385 -37.38 2.03 -9.32
N GLY A 386 -36.48 1.68 -10.25
CA GLY A 386 -36.65 1.95 -11.68
C GLY A 386 -36.61 3.44 -12.04
N ILE A 387 -35.82 4.23 -11.32
CA ILE A 387 -35.64 5.67 -11.56
C ILE A 387 -34.20 5.98 -12.02
N GLU A 388 -34.03 7.13 -12.65
CA GLU A 388 -32.68 7.66 -12.91
C GLU A 388 -31.99 8.02 -11.59
N THR A 389 -30.71 7.67 -11.46
CA THR A 389 -29.93 7.93 -10.23
C THR A 389 -29.80 9.44 -10.02
N PRO A 390 -30.31 10.01 -8.90
CA PRO A 390 -30.20 11.44 -8.64
C PRO A 390 -28.73 11.90 -8.53
N LEU A 391 -28.40 13.03 -9.14
CA LEU A 391 -27.07 13.63 -9.00
C LEU A 391 -26.92 14.29 -7.62
N VAL A 392 -26.46 13.52 -6.64
CA VAL A 392 -26.18 14.00 -5.27
C VAL A 392 -24.71 14.30 -5.07
N TYR A 393 -23.85 13.38 -5.50
CA TYR A 393 -22.41 13.54 -5.42
C TYR A 393 -21.88 14.38 -6.57
N ALA A 394 -20.76 15.05 -6.34
CA ALA A 394 -20.02 15.78 -7.34
C ALA A 394 -19.68 14.86 -8.52
N PRO A 395 -19.97 15.29 -9.76
CA PRO A 395 -19.61 14.52 -10.93
C PRO A 395 -18.09 14.34 -10.99
N SER A 396 -17.67 13.20 -11.52
CA SER A 396 -16.28 12.96 -11.84
C SER A 396 -15.79 13.98 -12.86
N LYS A 397 -14.54 14.43 -12.72
CA LYS A 397 -13.89 15.22 -13.75
C LYS A 397 -13.63 14.28 -14.94
N GLU A 398 -14.22 14.58 -16.10
CA GLU A 398 -14.00 13.84 -17.34
C GLU A 398 -13.24 14.74 -18.33
N ILE A 399 -12.18 14.20 -18.93
CA ILE A 399 -11.35 14.87 -19.93
C ILE A 399 -11.29 13.96 -21.16
N SER A 400 -11.64 14.51 -22.31
CA SER A 400 -11.55 13.82 -23.60
C SER A 400 -10.95 14.75 -24.65
N HIS A 401 -10.17 14.19 -25.58
CA HIS A 401 -9.53 14.93 -26.67
C HIS A 401 -9.88 14.32 -28.04
N GLU A 402 -10.58 15.10 -28.88
CA GLU A 402 -10.97 14.66 -30.22
C GLU A 402 -9.74 14.40 -31.11
N GLY A 403 -9.70 13.24 -31.77
CA GLY A 403 -8.62 12.85 -32.68
C GLY A 403 -7.30 12.44 -32.03
N GLN A 404 -7.27 12.31 -30.70
CA GLN A 404 -6.11 11.86 -29.94
C GLN A 404 -6.31 10.41 -29.46
N GLY A 405 -5.37 9.53 -29.82
CA GLY A 405 -5.36 8.15 -29.33
C GLY A 405 -4.98 8.03 -27.85
N LEU A 406 -5.03 6.81 -27.36
CA LEU A 406 -4.82 6.48 -25.95
C LEU A 406 -3.44 5.86 -25.72
N THR A 407 -2.77 6.27 -24.65
CA THR A 407 -1.66 5.51 -24.05
C THR A 407 -2.14 4.12 -23.61
N ALA A 408 -1.23 3.18 -23.38
CA ALA A 408 -1.63 1.84 -22.94
C ALA A 408 -2.39 1.90 -21.60
N VAL A 409 -1.94 2.77 -20.69
CA VAL A 409 -2.60 3.01 -19.40
C VAL A 409 -4.01 3.55 -19.61
N GLU A 410 -4.20 4.58 -20.43
CA GLU A 410 -5.52 5.12 -20.71
C GLU A 410 -6.46 4.04 -21.28
N LYS A 411 -5.98 3.15 -22.17
CA LYS A 411 -6.77 2.00 -22.65
C LYS A 411 -7.19 1.06 -21.52
N ILE A 412 -6.30 0.76 -20.57
CA ILE A 412 -6.64 -0.06 -19.40
C ILE A 412 -7.75 0.62 -18.58
N PHE A 413 -7.60 1.91 -18.30
CA PHE A 413 -8.57 2.66 -17.50
C PHE A 413 -9.94 2.73 -18.20
N ASN A 414 -9.99 3.03 -19.49
CA ASN A 414 -11.23 3.08 -20.27
C ASN A 414 -11.93 1.72 -20.33
N ARG A 415 -11.18 0.63 -20.46
CA ARG A 415 -11.71 -0.75 -20.45
C ARG A 415 -12.35 -1.10 -19.11
N ASN A 416 -11.74 -0.69 -18.01
CA ASN A 416 -12.15 -1.07 -16.66
C ASN A 416 -13.03 -0.02 -15.97
N ALA A 417 -13.40 1.07 -16.65
CA ALA A 417 -14.24 2.13 -16.09
C ALA A 417 -15.64 1.64 -15.71
N VAL A 418 -16.17 2.15 -14.60
CA VAL A 418 -17.49 1.80 -14.05
C VAL A 418 -18.28 3.07 -13.71
N GLY A 419 -19.52 3.17 -14.19
CA GLY A 419 -20.40 4.33 -13.94
C GLY A 419 -19.96 5.62 -14.63
N VAL A 420 -19.22 5.53 -15.74
CA VAL A 420 -18.92 6.67 -16.61
C VAL A 420 -20.09 6.89 -17.57
N LEU A 421 -20.55 8.13 -17.67
CA LEU A 421 -21.69 8.52 -18.54
C LEU A 421 -21.23 8.93 -19.94
N SER A 422 -19.97 9.38 -20.08
CA SER A 422 -19.39 9.77 -21.35
C SER A 422 -19.28 8.57 -22.31
N ASP A 423 -19.67 8.81 -23.56
CA ASP A 423 -19.46 7.92 -24.70
C ASP A 423 -18.08 8.12 -25.37
N THR A 424 -17.33 9.15 -24.96
CA THR A 424 -16.00 9.47 -25.49
C THR A 424 -14.88 8.88 -24.63
N PRO A 425 -13.76 8.43 -25.24
CA PRO A 425 -12.60 7.96 -24.52
C PRO A 425 -12.06 9.03 -23.55
N LEU A 426 -11.79 8.61 -22.32
CA LEU A 426 -11.25 9.44 -21.26
C LEU A 426 -9.72 9.45 -21.30
N HIS A 427 -9.13 10.62 -21.13
CA HIS A 427 -7.69 10.86 -21.11
C HIS A 427 -7.19 11.16 -19.69
N ALA A 428 -5.86 11.21 -19.54
CA ALA A 428 -5.17 11.56 -18.31
C ALA A 428 -5.75 12.83 -17.66
N GLY A 429 -5.87 12.79 -16.33
CA GLY A 429 -6.50 13.82 -15.50
C GLY A 429 -8.00 13.65 -15.29
N SER A 430 -8.65 12.68 -15.97
CA SER A 430 -10.01 12.26 -15.65
C SER A 430 -10.05 11.50 -14.32
N ASN A 431 -11.06 11.74 -13.47
CA ASN A 431 -11.32 10.95 -12.28
C ASN A 431 -12.26 9.81 -12.65
N VAL A 432 -11.83 8.56 -12.47
CA VAL A 432 -12.62 7.40 -12.87
C VAL A 432 -12.71 6.39 -11.73
N ARG A 433 -13.86 5.74 -11.64
CA ARG A 433 -14.02 4.52 -10.85
C ARG A 433 -13.73 3.35 -11.77
N VAL A 434 -12.89 2.43 -11.33
CA VAL A 434 -12.44 1.29 -12.14
C VAL A 434 -12.61 -0.02 -11.40
N LYS A 435 -12.92 -1.08 -12.15
CA LYS A 435 -12.82 -2.47 -11.68
C LYS A 435 -11.37 -2.78 -11.29
N VAL A 436 -11.19 -3.45 -10.17
CA VAL A 436 -9.90 -3.98 -9.71
C VAL A 436 -9.90 -5.49 -9.91
N ASN A 437 -8.96 -5.99 -10.70
CA ASN A 437 -8.90 -7.40 -11.10
C ASN A 437 -8.18 -8.26 -10.06
N ILE A 438 -7.00 -7.81 -9.61
CA ILE A 438 -6.15 -8.56 -8.67
C ILE A 438 -5.85 -7.70 -7.45
N VAL A 439 -5.94 -8.29 -6.25
CA VAL A 439 -5.59 -7.61 -5.01
C VAL A 439 -4.51 -8.34 -4.20
N GLY A 440 -3.49 -7.60 -3.76
CA GLY A 440 -2.39 -8.12 -2.94
C GLY A 440 -2.38 -7.60 -1.51
N SER A 441 -2.10 -8.49 -0.55
CA SER A 441 -1.87 -8.14 0.85
C SER A 441 -0.65 -8.88 1.41
N GLN A 442 0.11 -8.22 2.29
CA GLN A 442 1.28 -8.79 2.96
C GLN A 442 1.15 -8.75 4.48
N ASP A 443 2.03 -9.43 5.19
CA ASP A 443 1.88 -9.77 6.61
C ASP A 443 2.15 -8.64 7.62
N THR A 444 2.70 -7.52 7.16
CA THR A 444 2.91 -6.31 7.98
C THR A 444 1.86 -5.21 7.76
N THR A 445 1.15 -5.25 6.63
CA THR A 445 0.00 -4.37 6.31
C THR A 445 -1.33 -5.09 6.42
N GLY A 446 -1.34 -6.41 6.22
CA GLY A 446 -2.51 -7.29 6.29
C GLY A 446 -3.29 -7.23 7.60
N PRO A 447 -2.65 -7.13 8.79
CA PRO A 447 -3.39 -6.92 10.03
C PRO A 447 -4.20 -5.62 10.00
N MET A 448 -3.64 -4.52 9.47
CA MET A 448 -4.38 -3.26 9.30
C MET A 448 -5.46 -3.40 8.23
N THR A 449 -5.17 -4.05 7.10
CA THR A 449 -6.19 -4.32 6.07
C THR A 449 -7.36 -5.13 6.64
N SER A 450 -7.10 -6.10 7.51
CA SER A 450 -8.14 -6.86 8.22
C SER A 450 -8.99 -5.93 9.10
N GLN A 451 -8.36 -5.02 9.84
CA GLN A 451 -9.07 -4.05 10.66
C GLN A 451 -9.92 -3.07 9.85
N GLU A 452 -9.42 -2.64 8.69
CA GLU A 452 -10.18 -1.76 7.79
C GLU A 452 -11.38 -2.52 7.17
N LEU A 453 -11.20 -3.79 6.78
CA LEU A 453 -12.29 -4.67 6.36
C LEU A 453 -13.32 -4.84 7.49
N GLU A 454 -12.87 -5.09 8.72
CA GLU A 454 -13.75 -5.19 9.89
C GLU A 454 -14.50 -3.88 10.15
N ALA A 455 -13.83 -2.72 10.07
CA ALA A 455 -14.42 -1.40 10.29
C ALA A 455 -15.46 -1.03 9.21
N MET A 456 -15.24 -1.46 7.97
CA MET A 456 -16.23 -1.37 6.88
C MET A 456 -17.31 -2.47 6.98
N ALA A 457 -17.19 -3.36 7.95
CA ALA A 457 -18.03 -4.54 8.14
C ALA A 457 -18.09 -5.48 6.93
N ALA A 458 -16.99 -5.56 6.18
CA ALA A 458 -16.85 -6.50 5.09
C ALA A 458 -16.62 -7.91 5.65
N SER A 459 -17.33 -8.90 5.11
CA SER A 459 -17.25 -10.30 5.55
C SER A 459 -16.74 -11.24 4.45
N THR A 460 -16.88 -10.85 3.18
CA THR A 460 -16.46 -11.63 2.01
C THR A 460 -15.88 -10.72 0.95
N ILE A 461 -14.96 -11.25 0.16
CA ILE A 461 -14.41 -10.60 -1.03
C ILE A 461 -15.49 -10.37 -2.08
N SER A 462 -15.40 -9.25 -2.79
CA SER A 462 -16.28 -8.93 -3.91
C SER A 462 -16.08 -9.93 -5.06
N PRO A 463 -17.17 -10.43 -5.67
CA PRO A 463 -17.09 -11.32 -6.84
C PRO A 463 -16.53 -10.63 -8.10
N LEU A 464 -16.37 -9.31 -8.07
CA LEU A 464 -15.72 -8.56 -9.15
C LEU A 464 -14.19 -8.72 -9.13
N VAL A 465 -13.58 -9.13 -8.02
CA VAL A 465 -12.14 -9.38 -7.97
C VAL A 465 -11.86 -10.76 -8.56
N ASP A 466 -11.03 -10.81 -9.60
CA ASP A 466 -10.70 -12.06 -10.29
C ASP A 466 -9.80 -12.96 -9.42
N GLY A 467 -8.96 -12.38 -8.56
CA GLY A 467 -8.18 -13.11 -7.56
C GLY A 467 -7.46 -12.22 -6.56
N ALA A 468 -7.18 -12.75 -5.36
CA ALA A 468 -6.46 -12.01 -4.33
C ALA A 468 -5.57 -12.92 -3.46
N TYR A 469 -4.44 -12.37 -3.00
CA TYR A 469 -3.42 -13.14 -2.28
C TYR A 469 -2.92 -12.43 -1.01
N GLN A 470 -2.88 -13.18 0.11
CA GLN A 470 -2.25 -12.78 1.37
C GLN A 470 -0.93 -13.54 1.58
N SER A 471 0.18 -12.81 1.57
CA SER A 471 1.53 -13.37 1.80
C SER A 471 1.97 -13.33 3.27
N GLY A 472 3.02 -14.10 3.59
CA GLY A 472 3.70 -14.18 4.90
C GLY A 472 5.20 -13.87 4.83
N CYS A 473 5.61 -12.94 3.95
CA CYS A 473 7.01 -12.81 3.52
C CYS A 473 7.87 -11.82 4.32
N HIS A 474 7.28 -10.83 4.99
CA HIS A 474 8.01 -9.78 5.71
C HIS A 474 8.38 -10.15 7.14
N THR A 475 7.71 -11.16 7.70
CA THR A 475 8.01 -11.75 9.02
C THR A 475 8.60 -13.15 8.91
N ALA A 476 9.02 -13.53 7.70
CA ALA A 476 9.50 -14.87 7.37
C ALA A 476 10.83 -15.25 8.05
N SER A 477 11.78 -14.29 8.13
CA SER A 477 13.15 -14.54 8.60
C SER A 477 13.17 -15.00 10.05
N VAL A 478 12.35 -14.36 10.88
CA VAL A 478 12.29 -14.62 12.33
C VAL A 478 10.87 -15.00 12.72
N TRP A 479 10.68 -16.23 13.17
CA TRP A 479 9.41 -16.77 13.65
C TRP A 479 9.29 -16.64 15.17
N ASP A 480 9.33 -15.41 15.67
CA ASP A 480 9.23 -15.10 17.10
C ASP A 480 7.80 -15.30 17.67
N SER A 481 7.63 -15.07 18.96
CA SER A 481 6.32 -15.23 19.63
C SER A 481 5.24 -14.28 19.07
N LYS A 482 5.63 -13.11 18.55
CA LYS A 482 4.71 -12.12 17.97
C LYS A 482 4.22 -12.61 16.60
N ALA A 483 5.13 -13.08 15.75
CA ALA A 483 4.79 -13.67 14.45
C ALA A 483 3.90 -14.92 14.63
N GLN A 484 4.24 -15.80 15.59
CA GLN A 484 3.45 -16.98 15.93
C GLN A 484 2.03 -16.65 16.38
N ALA A 485 1.83 -15.54 17.09
CA ALA A 485 0.51 -15.11 17.54
C ALA A 485 -0.30 -14.43 16.44
N ASN A 486 0.33 -13.60 15.60
CA ASN A 486 -0.37 -12.70 14.67
C ASN A 486 -0.59 -13.32 13.29
N ILE A 487 0.40 -14.03 12.73
CA ILE A 487 0.33 -14.51 11.34
C ILE A 487 -0.73 -15.58 11.14
N PRO A 488 -0.88 -16.62 11.99
CA PRO A 488 -1.97 -17.59 11.83
C PRO A 488 -3.36 -16.94 11.92
N LYS A 489 -3.54 -15.93 12.78
CA LYS A 489 -4.81 -15.20 12.90
C LYS A 489 -5.12 -14.41 11.63
N LEU A 490 -4.13 -13.68 11.09
CA LEU A 490 -4.26 -12.96 9.83
C LEU A 490 -4.62 -13.89 8.68
N MET A 491 -3.93 -15.03 8.56
CA MET A 491 -4.15 -15.99 7.49
C MET A 491 -5.54 -16.62 7.58
N ALA A 492 -5.99 -16.96 8.80
CA ALA A 492 -7.34 -17.46 9.04
C ALA A 492 -8.42 -16.44 8.67
N PHE A 493 -8.22 -15.16 9.04
CA PHE A 493 -9.15 -14.09 8.66
C PHE A 493 -9.21 -13.91 7.15
N MET A 494 -8.06 -13.74 6.49
CA MET A 494 -8.00 -13.49 5.04
C MET A 494 -8.50 -14.68 4.21
N ASN A 495 -8.23 -15.91 4.64
CA ASN A 495 -8.76 -17.10 3.99
C ASN A 495 -10.28 -17.18 4.13
N LYS A 496 -10.83 -16.94 5.34
CA LYS A 496 -12.27 -16.89 5.57
C LYS A 496 -12.95 -15.79 4.74
N PHE A 497 -12.28 -14.66 4.55
CA PHE A 497 -12.75 -13.55 3.73
C PHE A 497 -12.77 -13.90 2.22
N GLY A 498 -11.96 -14.88 1.79
CA GLY A 498 -11.97 -15.41 0.42
C GLY A 498 -10.63 -15.33 -0.32
N LEU A 499 -9.56 -14.83 0.31
CA LEU A 499 -8.23 -14.74 -0.32
C LEU A 499 -7.56 -16.11 -0.40
N ILE A 500 -6.73 -16.29 -1.43
CA ILE A 500 -5.67 -17.29 -1.40
C ILE A 500 -4.63 -16.84 -0.37
N THR A 501 -4.16 -17.76 0.47
CA THR A 501 -3.25 -17.41 1.57
C THR A 501 -1.96 -18.22 1.51
N ALA A 502 -0.87 -17.65 2.00
CA ALA A 502 0.43 -18.34 2.03
C ALA A 502 0.46 -19.48 3.06
N ARG A 503 -0.46 -19.49 4.02
CA ARG A 503 -0.56 -20.51 5.06
C ARG A 503 -2.01 -20.93 5.22
N ASP A 504 -2.25 -22.22 5.04
CA ASP A 504 -3.56 -22.79 5.28
C ASP A 504 -3.90 -22.74 6.78
N PRO A 505 -5.08 -22.21 7.16
CA PRO A 505 -5.54 -22.25 8.55
C PRO A 505 -5.71 -23.68 9.10
N LYS A 506 -5.90 -24.68 8.22
CA LYS A 506 -6.07 -26.10 8.60
C LYS A 506 -4.79 -26.94 8.39
N GLY A 507 -3.70 -26.34 7.91
CA GLY A 507 -2.42 -27.03 7.68
C GLY A 507 -2.39 -28.02 6.51
N VAL A 508 -3.26 -27.88 5.50
CA VAL A 508 -3.36 -28.77 4.33
C VAL A 508 -2.11 -28.69 3.43
N TYR A 509 -1.46 -27.53 3.37
CA TYR A 509 -0.23 -27.33 2.59
C TYR A 509 0.90 -26.69 3.40
N HIS A 510 2.13 -26.85 2.90
CA HIS A 510 3.31 -26.23 3.49
C HIS A 510 3.18 -24.70 3.49
N ALA A 511 3.43 -24.09 4.65
CA ALA A 511 3.33 -22.65 4.79
C ALA A 511 4.41 -21.95 3.97
N MET A 512 3.99 -21.19 2.98
CA MET A 512 4.89 -20.43 2.12
C MET A 512 5.25 -19.11 2.78
N THR A 513 6.47 -18.64 2.52
CA THR A 513 6.96 -17.32 2.90
C THR A 513 7.41 -16.53 1.67
N ASP A 514 6.93 -16.95 0.51
CA ASP A 514 7.22 -16.39 -0.80
C ASP A 514 6.92 -14.89 -0.84
N VAL A 515 7.87 -14.13 -1.38
CA VAL A 515 7.75 -12.68 -1.57
C VAL A 515 6.49 -12.38 -2.37
N ILE A 516 5.61 -11.56 -1.78
CA ILE A 516 4.27 -11.26 -2.29
C ILE A 516 4.24 -11.00 -3.80
N HIS A 517 5.15 -10.17 -4.30
CA HIS A 517 5.14 -9.72 -5.68
C HIS A 517 5.45 -10.81 -6.70
N LYS A 518 6.16 -11.87 -6.31
CA LYS A 518 6.38 -13.02 -7.20
C LYS A 518 5.06 -13.75 -7.46
N VAL A 519 4.32 -14.04 -6.39
CA VAL A 519 3.02 -14.70 -6.48
C VAL A 519 1.99 -13.79 -7.16
N LEU A 520 1.97 -12.49 -6.85
CA LEU A 520 1.09 -11.54 -7.53
C LEU A 520 1.35 -11.46 -9.03
N ASN A 521 2.62 -11.47 -9.44
CA ASN A 521 2.96 -11.45 -10.86
C ASN A 521 2.54 -12.75 -11.56
N ASP A 522 2.54 -13.88 -10.85
CA ASP A 522 2.06 -15.17 -11.38
C ASP A 522 0.53 -15.19 -11.52
N ILE A 523 -0.23 -14.66 -10.57
CA ILE A 523 -1.71 -14.66 -10.65
C ILE A 523 -2.27 -13.53 -11.51
N THR A 524 -1.45 -12.57 -11.91
CA THR A 524 -1.86 -11.53 -12.87
C THR A 524 -1.80 -12.12 -14.28
N ILE A 525 -2.94 -12.44 -14.89
CA ILE A 525 -3.00 -13.19 -16.15
C ILE A 525 -3.51 -12.39 -17.37
N ASP A 526 -3.72 -11.09 -17.21
CA ASP A 526 -4.21 -10.18 -18.26
C ASP A 526 -3.36 -8.89 -18.22
N ASP A 527 -2.75 -8.54 -19.35
CA ASP A 527 -1.99 -7.30 -19.55
C ASP A 527 -2.86 -6.04 -19.51
N ARG A 528 -4.18 -6.21 -19.47
CA ARG A 528 -5.18 -5.14 -19.39
C ARG A 528 -5.87 -5.06 -18.02
N ALA A 529 -5.29 -5.70 -17.00
CA ALA A 529 -5.79 -5.73 -15.64
C ALA A 529 -5.34 -4.50 -14.82
N ILE A 530 -6.14 -4.13 -13.84
CA ILE A 530 -5.75 -3.20 -12.77
C ILE A 530 -5.50 -4.01 -11.50
N ILE A 531 -4.33 -3.78 -10.90
CA ILE A 531 -3.88 -4.47 -9.69
C ILE A 531 -3.71 -3.44 -8.58
N ILE A 532 -4.23 -3.74 -7.40
CA ILE A 532 -4.01 -2.95 -6.18
C ILE A 532 -3.32 -3.82 -5.14
N GLY A 533 -2.33 -3.30 -4.43
CA GLY A 533 -1.68 -4.06 -3.37
C GLY A 533 -1.27 -3.22 -2.19
N GLY A 534 -1.39 -3.80 -0.99
CA GLY A 534 -0.98 -3.22 0.29
C GLY A 534 0.52 -3.16 0.50
N ASP A 535 1.26 -2.90 -0.59
CA ASP A 535 2.71 -2.72 -0.63
C ASP A 535 3.06 -1.78 -1.79
N SER A 536 3.99 -0.85 -1.55
CA SER A 536 4.45 0.14 -2.54
C SER A 536 5.13 -0.47 -3.77
N HIS A 537 5.67 -1.69 -3.67
CA HIS A 537 6.31 -2.43 -4.77
C HIS A 537 5.31 -3.28 -5.55
N THR A 538 4.00 -3.04 -5.37
CA THR A 538 2.97 -3.59 -6.25
C THR A 538 3.07 -2.96 -7.64
N ARG A 539 3.98 -3.50 -8.46
CA ARG A 539 4.42 -2.99 -9.77
C ARG A 539 4.49 -4.13 -10.80
N MET A 540 3.40 -4.88 -10.96
CA MET A 540 3.38 -6.09 -11.78
C MET A 540 3.85 -5.82 -13.21
N SER A 541 4.46 -6.83 -13.85
CA SER A 541 4.97 -6.70 -15.21
C SER A 541 3.88 -6.86 -16.28
N LYS A 542 2.66 -7.22 -15.86
CA LYS A 542 1.46 -7.38 -16.69
C LYS A 542 0.35 -6.55 -16.04
N GLY A 543 -0.42 -5.82 -16.85
CA GLY A 543 -1.39 -4.86 -16.33
C GLY A 543 -0.73 -3.61 -15.78
N VAL A 544 -1.53 -2.77 -15.11
CA VAL A 544 -1.04 -1.61 -14.36
C VAL A 544 -1.32 -1.82 -12.88
N ALA A 545 -0.26 -1.69 -12.07
CA ALA A 545 -0.30 -2.06 -10.66
C ALA A 545 0.03 -0.87 -9.74
N PHE A 546 -0.84 -0.65 -8.76
CA PHE A 546 -0.75 0.45 -7.82
C PHE A 546 -0.50 -0.07 -6.41
N GLY A 547 0.61 0.36 -5.81
CA GLY A 547 0.78 0.29 -4.37
C GLY A 547 -0.18 1.23 -3.67
N ALA A 548 -0.90 0.73 -2.67
CA ALA A 548 -1.94 1.45 -1.96
C ALA A 548 -1.85 1.19 -0.44
N ASP A 549 -2.54 2.03 0.31
CA ASP A 549 -2.70 1.87 1.75
C ASP A 549 -3.71 0.76 2.10
N SER A 550 -3.69 0.31 3.36
CA SER A 550 -4.56 -0.77 3.83
C SER A 550 -6.05 -0.48 3.65
N GLY A 551 -6.45 0.79 3.71
CA GLY A 551 -7.84 1.23 3.50
C GLY A 551 -8.29 1.08 2.07
N THR A 552 -7.51 1.61 1.13
CA THR A 552 -7.76 1.45 -0.32
C THR A 552 -7.77 -0.03 -0.73
N VAL A 553 -6.85 -0.85 -0.18
CA VAL A 553 -6.83 -2.30 -0.41
C VAL A 553 -8.10 -2.96 0.12
N ALA A 554 -8.53 -2.60 1.32
CA ALA A 554 -9.74 -3.13 1.93
C ALA A 554 -10.99 -2.73 1.13
N VAL A 555 -11.07 -1.51 0.62
CA VAL A 555 -12.15 -1.07 -0.30
C VAL A 555 -12.13 -1.91 -1.57
N ALA A 556 -10.98 -2.08 -2.21
CA ALA A 556 -10.86 -2.89 -3.43
C ALA A 556 -11.27 -4.35 -3.20
N LEU A 557 -10.95 -4.93 -2.04
CA LEU A 557 -11.40 -6.27 -1.65
C LEU A 557 -12.91 -6.33 -1.41
N ALA A 558 -13.48 -5.33 -0.74
CA ALA A 558 -14.88 -5.31 -0.33
C ALA A 558 -15.85 -4.95 -1.48
N THR A 559 -15.43 -4.12 -2.42
CA THR A 559 -16.27 -3.62 -3.52
C THR A 559 -15.86 -4.18 -4.88
N GLY A 560 -14.58 -4.54 -5.06
CA GLY A 560 -14.01 -4.89 -6.37
C GLY A 560 -13.70 -3.68 -7.25
N GLU A 561 -13.73 -2.48 -6.67
CA GLU A 561 -13.58 -1.22 -7.39
C GLU A 561 -12.65 -0.25 -6.65
N SER A 562 -12.06 0.68 -7.38
CA SER A 562 -11.34 1.81 -6.80
C SER A 562 -11.58 3.08 -7.61
N ALA A 563 -11.70 4.21 -6.94
CA ALA A 563 -11.75 5.52 -7.58
C ALA A 563 -10.35 6.14 -7.62
N MET A 564 -9.87 6.51 -8.79
CA MET A 564 -8.58 7.18 -8.95
C MET A 564 -8.51 8.01 -10.24
N PRO A 565 -7.69 9.07 -10.29
CA PRO A 565 -7.43 9.77 -11.53
C PRO A 565 -6.69 8.86 -12.52
N ILE A 566 -6.99 8.98 -13.81
CA ILE A 566 -6.15 8.45 -14.88
C ILE A 566 -4.84 9.24 -14.85
N PRO A 567 -3.70 8.62 -14.55
CA PRO A 567 -2.44 9.31 -14.43
C PRO A 567 -1.81 9.62 -15.80
N ASP A 568 -1.04 10.71 -15.86
CA ASP A 568 -0.16 10.99 -17.01
C ASP A 568 0.88 9.86 -17.17
N SER A 569 1.31 9.62 -18.41
CA SER A 569 2.35 8.63 -18.72
C SER A 569 3.61 9.29 -19.30
N VAL A 570 4.77 8.75 -18.94
CA VAL A 570 6.09 9.02 -19.53
C VAL A 570 6.52 7.79 -20.31
N LYS A 571 6.84 7.98 -21.59
CA LYS A 571 7.29 6.90 -22.46
C LYS A 571 8.78 6.65 -22.25
N VAL A 572 9.17 5.40 -22.00
CA VAL A 572 10.58 4.99 -21.93
C VAL A 572 10.87 4.02 -23.07
N THR A 573 11.85 4.38 -23.90
CA THR A 573 12.35 3.57 -25.01
C THR A 573 13.85 3.39 -24.90
N PHE A 574 14.39 2.40 -25.60
CA PHE A 574 15.81 2.05 -25.54
C PHE A 574 16.43 2.05 -26.93
N LYS A 575 17.72 2.38 -27.00
CA LYS A 575 18.53 2.28 -28.22
C LYS A 575 19.92 1.73 -27.92
N GLY A 576 20.66 1.36 -28.96
CA GLY A 576 22.01 0.83 -28.82
C GLY A 576 22.01 -0.63 -28.36
N LYS A 577 23.13 -1.09 -27.81
CA LYS A 577 23.32 -2.49 -27.42
C LYS A 577 23.89 -2.61 -26.01
N MET A 578 23.21 -3.40 -25.18
CA MET A 578 23.70 -3.73 -23.86
C MET A 578 25.02 -4.51 -23.93
N ALA A 579 26.03 -4.07 -23.18
CA ALA A 579 27.30 -4.77 -23.10
C ALA A 579 27.16 -6.12 -22.38
N LYS A 580 27.84 -7.16 -22.87
CA LYS A 580 27.65 -8.55 -22.40
C LYS A 580 27.98 -8.78 -20.92
N HIS A 581 28.84 -7.94 -20.36
CA HIS A 581 29.24 -8.03 -18.95
C HIS A 581 28.31 -7.27 -18.02
N MET A 582 27.27 -6.60 -18.53
CA MET A 582 26.34 -5.81 -17.72
C MET A 582 25.14 -6.64 -17.26
N ASP A 583 24.59 -6.29 -16.11
CA ASP A 583 23.33 -6.84 -15.63
C ASP A 583 22.15 -5.90 -15.94
N PHE A 584 20.95 -6.45 -16.11
CA PHE A 584 19.78 -5.63 -16.43
C PHE A 584 19.45 -4.62 -15.31
N ARG A 585 19.83 -4.91 -14.06
CA ARG A 585 19.71 -3.97 -12.95
C ARG A 585 20.52 -2.69 -13.17
N ASP A 586 21.66 -2.78 -13.85
CA ASP A 586 22.47 -1.60 -14.18
C ASP A 586 21.75 -0.69 -15.19
N VAL A 587 20.96 -1.27 -16.11
CA VAL A 587 20.11 -0.53 -17.05
C VAL A 587 18.99 0.22 -16.31
N VAL A 588 18.40 -0.42 -15.32
CA VAL A 588 17.36 0.18 -14.48
C VAL A 588 17.89 1.40 -13.72
N HIS A 589 19.06 1.28 -13.07
CA HIS A 589 19.69 2.41 -12.39
C HIS A 589 20.13 3.52 -13.37
N ALA A 590 20.74 3.15 -14.51
CA ALA A 590 21.17 4.11 -15.52
C ALA A 590 19.99 4.89 -16.13
N THR A 591 18.80 4.30 -16.17
CA THR A 591 17.59 4.98 -16.66
C THR A 591 17.29 6.23 -15.84
N GLN A 592 17.39 6.17 -14.51
CA GLN A 592 17.20 7.33 -13.64
C GLN A 592 18.24 8.42 -13.95
N ALA A 593 19.52 8.04 -14.05
CA ALA A 593 20.61 8.98 -14.34
C ALA A 593 20.46 9.65 -15.72
N GLN A 594 20.13 8.87 -16.75
CA GLN A 594 19.95 9.39 -18.10
C GLN A 594 18.70 10.25 -18.23
N MET A 595 17.62 9.93 -17.50
CA MET A 595 16.44 10.77 -17.40
C MET A 595 16.79 12.13 -16.77
N LEU A 596 17.44 12.14 -15.59
CA LEU A 596 17.82 13.40 -14.93
C LEU A 596 18.71 14.26 -15.83
N LYS A 597 19.64 13.65 -16.58
CA LYS A 597 20.48 14.34 -17.57
C LYS A 597 19.67 14.94 -18.73
N GLN A 598 18.68 14.23 -19.25
CA GLN A 598 17.84 14.69 -20.37
C GLN A 598 16.93 15.87 -19.97
N PHE A 599 16.52 15.94 -18.71
CA PHE A 599 15.56 16.92 -18.21
C PHE A 599 16.16 17.90 -17.18
N GLY A 600 17.46 18.18 -17.26
CA GLY A 600 18.11 19.23 -16.46
C GLY A 600 18.03 19.05 -14.94
N GLY A 601 18.01 17.80 -14.48
CA GLY A 601 17.86 17.42 -13.06
C GLY A 601 16.41 17.27 -12.60
N GLU A 602 15.41 17.53 -13.44
CA GLU A 602 14.01 17.31 -13.12
C GLU A 602 13.65 15.82 -13.20
N ASN A 603 13.03 15.28 -12.14
CA ASN A 603 12.48 13.93 -12.17
C ASN A 603 11.09 13.93 -12.84
N VAL A 604 11.07 13.77 -14.16
CA VAL A 604 9.82 13.73 -14.96
C VAL A 604 8.93 12.51 -14.65
N PHE A 605 9.45 11.47 -14.00
CA PHE A 605 8.66 10.30 -13.60
C PHE A 605 7.78 10.55 -12.37
N GLN A 606 8.13 11.55 -11.55
CA GLN A 606 7.47 11.79 -10.28
C GLN A 606 5.95 11.95 -10.43
N GLY A 607 5.19 11.08 -9.76
CA GLY A 607 3.72 11.10 -9.77
C GLY A 607 3.05 10.61 -11.06
N ARG A 608 3.82 10.12 -12.04
CA ARG A 608 3.33 9.67 -13.36
C ARG A 608 3.54 8.18 -13.56
N ILE A 609 2.97 7.61 -14.63
CA ILE A 609 3.25 6.23 -15.03
C ILE A 609 4.49 6.17 -15.90
N ILE A 610 5.34 5.18 -15.67
CA ILE A 610 6.38 4.80 -16.62
C ILE A 610 5.84 3.72 -17.54
N GLU A 611 5.57 4.07 -18.80
CA GLU A 611 5.22 3.14 -19.87
C GLU A 611 6.50 2.71 -20.58
N VAL A 612 6.99 1.50 -20.23
CA VAL A 612 8.28 1.01 -20.69
C VAL A 612 8.13 0.06 -21.87
N HIS A 613 8.75 0.42 -23.00
CA HIS A 613 8.69 -0.32 -24.25
C HIS A 613 9.80 -1.37 -24.34
N ILE A 614 9.66 -2.44 -23.55
CA ILE A 614 10.64 -3.53 -23.48
C ILE A 614 10.40 -4.56 -24.57
N GLY A 615 9.16 -4.99 -24.79
CA GLY A 615 8.74 -5.83 -25.93
C GLY A 615 9.19 -7.28 -25.93
N THR A 616 10.41 -7.57 -25.47
CA THR A 616 11.12 -8.85 -25.66
C THR A 616 11.45 -9.59 -24.37
N LEU A 617 11.24 -8.99 -23.20
CA LEU A 617 11.51 -9.64 -21.90
C LEU A 617 10.26 -10.32 -21.36
N MET A 618 10.46 -11.53 -20.84
CA MET A 618 9.44 -12.26 -20.11
C MET A 618 9.05 -11.53 -18.82
N ALA A 619 7.85 -11.78 -18.31
CA ALA A 619 7.28 -11.13 -17.14
C ALA A 619 8.23 -11.03 -15.93
N ASP A 620 8.94 -12.11 -15.57
CA ASP A 620 9.89 -12.09 -14.45
C ASP A 620 11.04 -11.10 -14.70
N GLN A 621 11.63 -11.09 -15.89
CA GLN A 621 12.75 -10.19 -16.21
C GLN A 621 12.28 -8.73 -16.30
N ALA A 622 11.10 -8.52 -16.91
CA ALA A 622 10.48 -7.20 -17.01
C ALA A 622 10.09 -6.64 -15.62
N PHE A 623 9.76 -7.52 -14.67
CA PHE A 623 9.43 -7.12 -13.30
C PHE A 623 10.60 -6.42 -12.60
N THR A 624 11.86 -6.75 -12.90
CA THR A 624 13.03 -6.00 -12.40
C THR A 624 12.93 -4.51 -12.73
N PHE A 625 12.40 -4.14 -13.90
CA PHE A 625 12.25 -2.74 -14.28
C PHE A 625 11.06 -2.11 -13.56
N THR A 626 9.88 -2.73 -13.64
CA THR A 626 8.65 -2.16 -13.08
C THR A 626 8.72 -2.04 -11.57
N ASP A 627 9.28 -3.01 -10.86
CA ASP A 627 9.46 -3.01 -9.40
C ASP A 627 10.27 -1.79 -8.93
N TRP A 628 11.37 -1.50 -9.62
CA TRP A 628 12.24 -0.36 -9.29
C TRP A 628 11.58 1.01 -9.52
N THR A 629 10.58 1.12 -10.39
CA THR A 629 9.92 2.40 -10.67
C THR A 629 9.28 3.06 -9.45
N ALA A 630 8.97 2.26 -8.40
CA ALA A 630 8.54 2.79 -7.12
C ALA A 630 9.53 3.82 -6.56
N GLU A 631 10.82 3.56 -6.75
CA GLU A 631 11.91 4.36 -6.21
C GLU A 631 12.32 5.51 -7.15
N MET A 632 11.86 5.47 -8.41
CA MET A 632 11.89 6.63 -9.33
C MET A 632 10.78 7.66 -9.02
N LYS A 633 10.06 7.49 -7.91
CA LYS A 633 8.89 8.29 -7.49
C LYS A 633 7.70 8.20 -8.47
N ALA A 634 7.66 7.18 -9.33
CA ALA A 634 6.56 6.96 -10.26
C ALA A 634 5.30 6.48 -9.53
N LYS A 635 4.13 6.86 -10.05
CA LYS A 635 2.83 6.44 -9.53
C LYS A 635 2.57 4.96 -9.79
N ALA A 636 2.95 4.45 -10.96
CA ALA A 636 3.04 3.03 -11.32
C ALA A 636 3.88 2.85 -12.60
N SER A 637 3.96 1.61 -13.09
CA SER A 637 4.61 1.29 -14.36
C SER A 637 3.88 0.16 -15.07
N ILE A 638 4.05 0.10 -16.38
CA ILE A 638 3.54 -0.96 -17.25
C ILE A 638 4.60 -1.31 -18.29
N CYS A 639 4.73 -2.60 -18.61
CA CYS A 639 5.55 -3.08 -19.72
C CYS A 639 4.70 -3.33 -20.96
N ILE A 640 5.08 -2.71 -22.07
CA ILE A 640 4.53 -3.06 -23.39
C ILE A 640 5.29 -4.28 -23.91
N SER A 641 4.56 -5.35 -24.18
CA SER A 641 5.09 -6.65 -24.64
C SER A 641 4.53 -7.00 -26.01
N ASN A 642 5.28 -7.76 -26.82
CA ASN A 642 4.72 -8.35 -28.03
C ASN A 642 3.88 -9.60 -27.71
N ASP A 643 3.05 -10.02 -28.67
CA ASP A 643 2.13 -11.15 -28.53
C ASP A 643 2.84 -12.44 -28.09
N GLU A 644 3.97 -12.79 -28.71
CA GLU A 644 4.71 -14.02 -28.42
C GLU A 644 5.23 -14.05 -26.98
N THR A 645 5.83 -12.94 -26.52
CA THR A 645 6.40 -12.81 -25.18
C THR A 645 5.32 -12.79 -24.11
N LEU A 646 4.19 -12.13 -24.40
CA LEU A 646 3.04 -12.10 -23.50
C LEU A 646 2.43 -13.50 -23.35
N ILE A 647 2.19 -14.22 -24.45
CA ILE A 647 1.67 -15.60 -24.40
C ILE A 647 2.59 -16.49 -23.57
N LYS A 648 3.90 -16.47 -23.81
CA LYS A 648 4.87 -17.25 -23.02
C LYS A 648 4.81 -16.90 -21.54
N SER A 649 4.68 -15.61 -21.22
CA SER A 649 4.57 -15.14 -19.84
C SER A 649 3.29 -15.63 -19.15
N ILE A 650 2.15 -15.64 -19.86
CA ILE A 650 0.87 -16.15 -19.34
C ILE A 650 0.92 -17.68 -19.16
N GLU A 651 1.53 -18.43 -20.08
CA GLU A 651 1.67 -19.88 -19.94
C GLU A 651 2.56 -20.27 -18.74
N LEU A 652 3.63 -19.50 -18.48
CA LEU A 652 4.46 -19.70 -17.29
C LEU A 652 3.66 -19.43 -16.00
N ALA A 653 2.88 -18.34 -15.98
CA ALA A 653 1.97 -18.01 -14.89
C ALA A 653 0.97 -19.15 -14.64
N LYS A 654 0.29 -19.65 -15.68
CA LYS A 654 -0.63 -20.80 -15.58
C LYS A 654 0.03 -22.03 -14.98
N SER A 655 1.24 -22.38 -15.42
CA SER A 655 2.01 -23.49 -14.85
C SER A 655 2.23 -23.33 -13.34
N ARG A 656 2.56 -22.12 -12.89
CA ARG A 656 2.79 -21.82 -11.47
C ARG A 656 1.48 -21.83 -10.66
N ILE A 657 0.39 -21.30 -11.21
CA ILE A 657 -0.95 -21.40 -10.61
C ILE A 657 -1.38 -22.86 -10.47
N GLN A 658 -1.14 -23.69 -11.48
CA GLN A 658 -1.45 -25.12 -11.41
C GLN A 658 -0.65 -25.84 -10.30
N ILE A 659 0.60 -25.44 -10.06
CA ILE A 659 1.37 -25.96 -8.91
C ILE A 659 0.69 -25.59 -7.58
N MET A 660 0.18 -24.35 -7.44
CA MET A 660 -0.56 -23.93 -6.25
C MET A 660 -1.84 -24.77 -6.05
N ILE A 661 -2.60 -25.01 -7.12
CA ILE A 661 -3.78 -25.89 -7.09
C ILE A 661 -3.39 -27.31 -6.66
N ASN A 662 -2.34 -27.88 -7.26
CA ASN A 662 -1.86 -29.22 -6.94
C ASN A 662 -1.38 -29.36 -5.48
N LYS A 663 -0.87 -28.28 -4.89
CA LYS A 663 -0.53 -28.20 -3.47
C LYS A 663 -1.76 -28.11 -2.56
N GLY A 664 -2.96 -27.92 -3.11
CA GLY A 664 -4.22 -27.80 -2.36
C GLY A 664 -4.54 -26.37 -1.91
N MET A 665 -3.98 -25.36 -2.59
CA MET A 665 -4.18 -23.95 -2.20
C MET A 665 -5.48 -23.33 -2.70
N ASP A 666 -6.18 -23.97 -3.64
CA ASP A 666 -7.40 -23.39 -4.18
C ASP A 666 -8.49 -23.31 -3.11
N ASN A 667 -9.22 -22.20 -3.09
CA ASN A 667 -10.26 -21.96 -2.09
C ASN A 667 -11.59 -22.59 -2.51
N GLU A 668 -12.62 -22.49 -1.66
CA GLU A 668 -13.95 -23.03 -1.94
C GLU A 668 -14.58 -22.44 -3.21
N ALA A 669 -14.24 -21.18 -3.53
CA ALA A 669 -14.70 -20.48 -4.73
C ALA A 669 -13.92 -20.86 -6.01
N GLN A 670 -12.90 -21.72 -5.91
CA GLN A 670 -12.03 -22.15 -7.01
C GLN A 670 -11.34 -20.97 -7.74
N THR A 671 -10.90 -19.96 -6.99
CA THR A 671 -10.28 -18.75 -7.52
C THR A 671 -9.08 -19.04 -8.42
N LEU A 672 -8.20 -19.98 -8.04
CA LEU A 672 -7.00 -20.28 -8.85
C LEU A 672 -7.37 -20.97 -10.17
N GLN A 673 -8.36 -21.87 -10.16
CA GLN A 673 -8.86 -22.46 -11.39
C GLN A 673 -9.50 -21.40 -12.30
N GLY A 674 -10.29 -20.48 -11.74
CA GLY A 674 -10.87 -19.37 -12.49
C GLY A 674 -9.81 -18.49 -13.18
N LEU A 675 -8.66 -18.27 -12.53
CA LEU A 675 -7.53 -17.56 -13.14
C LEU A 675 -6.90 -18.33 -14.31
N ILE A 676 -6.81 -19.67 -14.24
CA ILE A 676 -6.36 -20.49 -15.37
C ILE A 676 -7.32 -20.33 -16.56
N ASP A 677 -8.63 -20.36 -16.30
CA ASP A 677 -9.65 -20.23 -17.35
C ASP A 677 -9.59 -18.84 -18.03
N LEU A 678 -9.38 -17.78 -17.24
CA LEU A 678 -9.18 -16.41 -17.75
C LEU A 678 -7.87 -16.30 -18.56
N ALA A 679 -6.80 -16.95 -18.12
CA ALA A 679 -5.53 -16.99 -18.83
C ALA A 679 -5.66 -17.68 -20.19
N ASP A 680 -6.37 -18.81 -20.26
CA ASP A 680 -6.67 -19.51 -21.51
C ASP A 680 -7.45 -18.63 -22.47
N LYS A 681 -8.46 -17.92 -21.96
CA LYS A 681 -9.22 -16.95 -22.76
C LYS A 681 -8.32 -15.83 -23.29
N ARG A 682 -7.42 -15.29 -22.47
CA ARG A 682 -6.51 -14.22 -22.90
C ARG A 682 -5.56 -14.71 -23.99
N ILE A 683 -4.96 -15.89 -23.83
CA ILE A 683 -4.09 -16.50 -24.83
C ILE A 683 -4.83 -16.72 -26.15
N ALA A 684 -6.04 -17.28 -26.11
CA ALA A 684 -6.85 -17.52 -27.31
C ALA A 684 -7.18 -16.22 -28.06
N GLY A 685 -7.50 -15.14 -27.34
CA GLY A 685 -7.77 -13.82 -27.93
C GLY A 685 -6.55 -13.18 -28.60
N ILE A 686 -5.35 -13.39 -28.06
CA ILE A 686 -4.10 -12.94 -28.70
C ILE A 686 -3.82 -13.76 -29.95
N GLN A 687 -3.90 -15.10 -29.85
CA GLN A 687 -3.60 -16.01 -30.96
C GLN A 687 -4.57 -15.86 -32.14
N SER A 688 -5.82 -15.50 -31.89
CA SER A 688 -6.81 -15.23 -32.94
C SER A 688 -6.62 -13.86 -33.61
N GLY A 689 -5.91 -12.94 -32.95
CA GLY A 689 -5.79 -11.53 -33.35
C GLY A 689 -7.03 -10.68 -33.03
N GLU A 690 -8.04 -11.23 -32.34
CA GLU A 690 -9.23 -10.49 -31.91
C GLU A 690 -8.90 -9.46 -30.84
N GLU A 691 -8.03 -9.84 -29.89
CA GLU A 691 -7.54 -8.98 -28.82
C GLU A 691 -6.01 -9.14 -28.74
N PRO A 692 -5.22 -8.43 -29.55
CA PRO A 692 -3.76 -8.52 -29.49
C PRO A 692 -3.21 -8.06 -28.13
N ALA A 693 -1.90 -8.23 -27.90
CA ALA A 693 -1.23 -7.65 -26.75
C ALA A 693 -1.45 -6.13 -26.69
N LEU A 694 -1.56 -5.60 -25.48
CA LEU A 694 -1.81 -4.20 -25.23
C LEU A 694 -0.67 -3.34 -25.77
N SER A 695 -1.01 -2.39 -26.62
CA SER A 695 -0.11 -1.34 -27.10
C SER A 695 -0.81 0.01 -27.12
N PRO A 696 -0.08 1.12 -26.91
CA PRO A 696 -0.62 2.46 -27.09
C PRO A 696 -0.97 2.73 -28.56
N ASP A 697 -1.83 3.72 -28.79
CA ASP A 697 -2.06 4.24 -30.13
C ASP A 697 -0.86 5.03 -30.66
N ASP A 698 -0.65 5.00 -31.98
CA ASP A 698 0.46 5.65 -32.67
C ASP A 698 0.47 7.19 -32.53
N ASN A 699 -0.69 7.80 -32.28
CA ASN A 699 -0.86 9.23 -32.03
C ASN A 699 -1.14 9.58 -30.56
N ALA A 700 -0.95 8.65 -29.62
CA ALA A 700 -1.08 8.91 -28.19
C ALA A 700 -0.10 10.00 -27.72
N LYS A 701 -0.49 10.76 -26.68
CA LYS A 701 0.32 11.85 -26.12
C LYS A 701 0.89 11.46 -24.76
N TYR A 702 2.19 11.62 -24.62
CA TYR A 702 2.92 11.42 -23.38
C TYR A 702 3.30 12.76 -22.77
N HIS A 703 3.43 12.79 -21.45
CA HIS A 703 3.95 13.96 -20.74
C HIS A 703 5.40 14.25 -21.13
N ALA A 704 6.20 13.19 -21.24
CA ALA A 704 7.59 13.24 -21.67
C ALA A 704 7.97 11.90 -22.34
N GLU A 705 9.04 11.94 -23.14
CA GLU A 705 9.65 10.76 -23.73
C GLU A 705 11.12 10.69 -23.31
N VAL A 706 11.52 9.56 -22.73
CA VAL A 706 12.88 9.27 -22.28
C VAL A 706 13.46 8.19 -23.19
N VAL A 707 14.63 8.48 -23.76
CA VAL A 707 15.39 7.50 -24.54
C VAL A 707 16.61 7.06 -23.74
N VAL A 708 16.67 5.77 -23.41
CA VAL A 708 17.80 5.16 -22.69
C VAL A 708 18.80 4.62 -23.70
N ASP A 709 20.01 5.15 -23.64
CA ASP A 709 21.14 4.75 -24.48
C ASP A 709 21.94 3.65 -23.80
N LEU A 710 21.79 2.41 -24.29
CA LEU A 710 22.45 1.24 -23.73
C LEU A 710 23.97 1.26 -23.97
N ASP A 711 24.46 1.96 -24.99
CA ASP A 711 25.88 2.03 -25.32
C ASP A 711 26.67 2.86 -24.29
N GLN A 712 25.98 3.70 -23.51
CA GLN A 712 26.57 4.49 -22.42
C GLN A 712 26.73 3.68 -21.11
N ILE A 713 26.15 2.49 -21.04
CA ILE A 713 26.09 1.66 -19.82
C ILE A 713 27.17 0.59 -19.92
N VAL A 714 28.39 0.97 -19.53
CA VAL A 714 29.59 0.13 -19.71
C VAL A 714 30.23 -0.33 -18.40
N GLU A 715 29.71 0.14 -17.27
CA GLU A 715 30.14 -0.21 -15.91
C GLU A 715 28.92 -0.44 -15.00
N PRO A 716 29.02 -1.31 -13.97
CA PRO A 716 27.97 -1.48 -12.97
C PRO A 716 27.54 -0.15 -12.33
N MET A 717 26.24 0.03 -12.17
CA MET A 717 25.63 1.28 -11.71
C MET A 717 25.02 1.08 -10.32
N ILE A 718 25.33 1.99 -9.40
CA ILE A 718 24.98 1.87 -7.98
C ILE A 718 24.11 3.06 -7.59
N ALA A 719 22.96 2.79 -6.95
CA ALA A 719 22.19 3.85 -6.30
C ALA A 719 22.84 4.18 -4.95
N ASP A 720 23.25 5.43 -4.80
CA ASP A 720 24.03 5.93 -3.66
C ASP A 720 23.12 6.76 -2.74
N PRO A 721 23.01 6.44 -1.44
CA PRO A 721 22.26 7.27 -0.49
C PRO A 721 22.86 8.66 -0.28
N ASP A 722 24.08 8.94 -0.74
CA ASP A 722 24.76 10.23 -0.65
C ASP A 722 24.73 10.80 0.77
N VAL A 723 25.00 9.94 1.77
CA VAL A 723 24.75 10.22 3.20
C VAL A 723 25.45 11.46 3.74
N ASN A 724 26.47 11.95 3.02
CA ASN A 724 27.28 13.11 3.37
C ASN A 724 26.95 14.37 2.56
N ASN A 725 25.85 14.38 1.79
CA ASN A 725 25.41 15.59 1.08
C ASN A 725 25.17 16.74 2.07
N ASP A 726 25.61 17.96 1.78
CA ASP A 726 25.38 19.10 2.68
C ASP A 726 23.90 19.48 2.78
N ASP A 727 23.15 19.28 1.70
CA ASP A 727 21.69 19.39 1.66
C ASP A 727 21.05 18.08 2.16
N VAL A 728 20.46 18.15 3.36
CA VAL A 728 19.81 17.02 4.01
C VAL A 728 18.63 16.48 3.17
N SER A 729 17.95 17.32 2.39
CA SER A 729 16.82 16.91 1.54
C SER A 729 17.21 15.99 0.38
N LYS A 730 18.50 15.95 0.04
CA LYS A 730 19.05 15.12 -1.04
C LYS A 730 19.64 13.80 -0.56
N ARG A 731 19.91 13.69 0.75
CA ARG A 731 20.36 12.43 1.35
C ARG A 731 19.25 11.40 1.26
N TYR A 732 19.65 10.15 1.06
CA TYR A 732 18.78 8.99 1.00
C TYR A 732 17.70 9.08 -0.09
N THR A 733 18.02 9.75 -1.19
CA THR A 733 17.22 9.77 -2.41
C THR A 733 17.79 8.79 -3.44
N HIS A 734 16.95 8.28 -4.34
CA HIS A 734 17.39 7.43 -5.45
C HIS A 734 17.86 8.21 -6.67
N ASP A 735 18.05 9.52 -6.52
CA ASP A 735 18.41 10.43 -7.61
C ASP A 735 19.94 10.44 -7.88
N VAL A 736 20.75 9.87 -6.98
CA VAL A 736 22.20 9.76 -7.12
C VAL A 736 22.60 8.36 -7.56
N ILE A 737 23.02 8.22 -8.83
CA ILE A 737 23.52 6.96 -9.39
C ILE A 737 24.99 7.13 -9.77
N ARG A 738 25.87 6.24 -9.29
CA ARG A 738 27.32 6.30 -9.50
C ARG A 738 27.83 5.01 -10.17
N PRO A 739 28.77 5.09 -11.11
CA PRO A 739 29.43 3.90 -11.65
C PRO A 739 30.36 3.26 -10.61
N VAL A 740 30.64 1.97 -10.71
CA VAL A 740 31.51 1.25 -9.77
C VAL A 740 32.90 1.88 -9.64
N SER A 741 33.45 2.44 -10.72
CA SER A 741 34.75 3.12 -10.72
C SER A 741 34.83 4.32 -9.78
N PHE A 742 33.70 4.91 -9.38
CA PHE A 742 33.67 5.99 -8.39
C PHE A 742 34.18 5.53 -7.02
N TYR A 743 33.91 4.28 -6.63
CA TYR A 743 34.13 3.80 -5.27
C TYR A 743 35.56 3.29 -5.02
N ASN A 744 36.34 3.02 -6.06
CA ASN A 744 37.70 2.50 -5.96
C ASN A 744 37.80 1.31 -4.97
N ASP A 745 38.56 1.45 -3.90
CA ASP A 745 38.79 0.45 -2.86
C ASP A 745 37.92 0.66 -1.60
N LYS A 746 36.81 1.42 -1.70
CA LYS A 746 35.88 1.65 -0.59
C LYS A 746 35.48 0.31 0.06
N PRO A 747 35.62 0.17 1.40
CA PRO A 747 35.24 -1.04 2.11
C PRO A 747 33.75 -1.37 1.98
N VAL A 748 33.44 -2.66 2.05
CA VAL A 748 32.07 -3.19 2.17
C VAL A 748 32.02 -4.05 3.42
N ASP A 749 31.07 -3.75 4.29
CA ASP A 749 30.91 -4.41 5.59
C ASP A 749 29.84 -5.51 5.54
N LEU A 750 28.85 -5.42 4.63
CA LEU A 750 27.84 -6.47 4.41
C LEU A 750 27.30 -6.46 2.99
N GLY A 751 27.10 -7.64 2.40
CA GLY A 751 26.36 -7.81 1.15
C GLY A 751 25.05 -8.55 1.32
N PHE A 752 24.01 -8.11 0.62
CA PHE A 752 22.70 -8.76 0.65
C PHE A 752 22.14 -9.00 -0.76
N VAL A 753 21.88 -10.27 -1.10
CA VAL A 753 21.16 -10.67 -2.32
C VAL A 753 19.82 -11.28 -1.93
N GLY A 754 18.76 -10.47 -1.98
CA GLY A 754 17.41 -10.90 -1.66
C GLY A 754 16.44 -9.73 -1.75
N SER A 755 15.23 -9.98 -2.23
CA SER A 755 14.07 -9.07 -2.29
C SER A 755 13.11 -9.55 -3.39
N CYS A 756 12.08 -8.75 -3.68
CA CYS A 756 11.28 -8.86 -4.89
C CYS A 756 12.07 -8.66 -6.19
N MET A 757 13.25 -8.04 -6.17
CA MET A 757 14.08 -7.82 -7.36
C MET A 757 14.87 -9.06 -7.80
N VAL A 758 15.01 -10.07 -6.93
CA VAL A 758 15.80 -11.28 -7.20
C VAL A 758 14.93 -12.32 -7.91
N HIS A 759 15.47 -13.00 -8.92
CA HIS A 759 14.81 -14.05 -9.69
C HIS A 759 15.61 -15.35 -9.63
N LYS A 760 15.11 -16.42 -10.26
CA LYS A 760 15.89 -17.66 -10.43
C LYS A 760 17.24 -17.37 -11.10
N GLY A 761 17.24 -16.52 -12.13
CA GLY A 761 18.46 -16.13 -12.86
C GLY A 761 19.55 -15.57 -11.94
N ASP A 762 19.20 -14.66 -11.03
CA ASP A 762 20.12 -14.11 -10.03
C ASP A 762 20.75 -15.19 -9.15
N MET A 763 19.96 -16.14 -8.68
CA MET A 763 20.48 -17.23 -7.85
C MET A 763 21.47 -18.11 -8.62
N LYS A 764 21.22 -18.34 -9.92
CA LYS A 764 22.14 -19.05 -10.82
C LYS A 764 23.41 -18.25 -11.09
N ILE A 765 23.32 -16.93 -11.21
CA ILE A 765 24.48 -16.03 -11.30
C ILE A 765 25.38 -16.23 -10.09
N ILE A 766 24.84 -16.25 -8.86
CA ILE A 766 25.64 -16.49 -7.64
C ILE A 766 26.38 -17.82 -7.75
N ALA A 767 25.66 -18.92 -8.05
CA ALA A 767 26.27 -20.24 -8.15
C ALA A 767 27.37 -20.30 -9.22
N HIS A 768 27.15 -19.69 -10.39
CA HIS A 768 28.13 -19.62 -11.47
C HIS A 768 29.35 -18.78 -11.09
N MET A 769 29.16 -17.65 -10.43
CA MET A 769 30.25 -16.82 -9.93
C MET A 769 31.10 -17.57 -8.91
N LEU A 770 30.49 -18.31 -7.98
CA LEU A 770 31.24 -19.12 -7.04
C LEU A 770 32.08 -20.19 -7.77
N ARG A 771 31.53 -20.85 -8.81
CA ARG A 771 32.32 -21.78 -9.65
C ARG A 771 33.51 -21.09 -10.34
N ASN A 772 33.31 -19.89 -10.88
CA ASN A 772 34.37 -19.11 -11.53
C ASN A 772 35.48 -18.70 -10.53
N LEU A 773 35.08 -18.22 -9.35
CA LEU A 773 36.00 -17.83 -8.28
C LEU A 773 36.76 -19.03 -7.73
N GLU A 774 36.09 -20.17 -7.50
CA GLU A 774 36.74 -21.42 -7.10
C GLU A 774 37.75 -21.87 -8.16
N LYS A 775 37.39 -21.87 -9.44
CA LYS A 775 38.29 -22.26 -10.52
C LYS A 775 39.56 -21.40 -10.58
N LYS A 776 39.44 -20.10 -10.25
CA LYS A 776 40.56 -19.15 -10.27
C LYS A 776 41.43 -19.24 -9.01
N ASN A 777 40.81 -19.40 -7.84
CA ASN A 777 41.47 -19.23 -6.54
C ASN A 777 41.66 -20.54 -5.76
N GLY A 778 41.05 -21.65 -6.19
CA GLY A 778 41.03 -22.95 -5.50
C GLY A 778 40.00 -23.03 -4.37
N SER A 779 39.79 -21.95 -3.62
CA SER A 779 38.76 -21.81 -2.59
C SER A 779 38.16 -20.41 -2.57
N ILE A 780 37.04 -20.24 -1.87
CA ILE A 780 36.35 -18.95 -1.71
C ILE A 780 36.34 -18.62 -0.23
N GLU A 781 36.80 -17.42 0.11
CA GLU A 781 36.70 -16.83 1.43
C GLU A 781 35.95 -15.51 1.30
N PHE A 782 34.98 -15.29 2.18
CA PHE A 782 34.26 -14.03 2.26
C PHE A 782 35.01 -13.09 3.20
N LYS A 783 35.23 -11.85 2.76
CA LYS A 783 35.85 -10.79 3.59
C LYS A 783 34.82 -9.88 4.24
N ALA A 784 33.56 -9.99 3.81
CA ALA A 784 32.36 -9.45 4.43
C ALA A 784 31.24 -10.50 4.30
N PRO A 785 30.28 -10.56 5.25
CA PRO A 785 29.12 -11.45 5.14
C PRO A 785 28.36 -11.28 3.84
N LEU A 786 27.93 -12.39 3.26
CA LEU A 786 26.98 -12.41 2.15
C LEU A 786 25.68 -13.07 2.62
N VAL A 787 24.61 -12.28 2.75
CA VAL A 787 23.28 -12.79 3.09
C VAL A 787 22.50 -13.00 1.80
N VAL A 788 22.02 -14.21 1.55
CA VAL A 788 21.24 -14.56 0.37
C VAL A 788 19.88 -15.07 0.79
N ALA A 789 18.81 -14.40 0.36
CA ALA A 789 17.43 -14.79 0.61
C ALA A 789 16.72 -15.03 -0.74
N PRO A 790 16.47 -16.29 -1.15
CA PRO A 790 15.67 -16.58 -2.33
C PRO A 790 14.28 -15.95 -2.21
N PRO A 791 13.62 -15.56 -3.31
CA PRO A 791 12.31 -14.93 -3.21
C PRO A 791 11.17 -15.93 -2.98
N THR A 792 11.29 -17.19 -3.40
CA THR A 792 10.24 -18.22 -3.28
C THR A 792 10.79 -19.62 -3.02
N TYR A 793 9.99 -20.50 -2.44
CA TYR A 793 10.30 -21.93 -2.30
C TYR A 793 10.41 -22.64 -3.65
N ASN A 794 9.56 -22.31 -4.61
CA ASN A 794 9.63 -22.92 -5.95
C ASN A 794 11.00 -22.69 -6.59
N ILE A 795 11.61 -21.52 -6.41
CA ILE A 795 12.97 -21.25 -6.90
C ILE A 795 14.01 -22.11 -6.18
N VAL A 796 13.88 -22.30 -4.86
CA VAL A 796 14.77 -23.20 -4.12
C VAL A 796 14.67 -24.63 -4.63
N ASP A 797 13.46 -25.13 -4.85
CA ASP A 797 13.21 -26.49 -5.34
C ASP A 797 13.80 -26.69 -6.75
N GLU A 798 13.61 -25.71 -7.64
CA GLU A 798 14.19 -25.73 -8.98
C GLU A 798 15.73 -25.72 -8.95
N LEU A 799 16.35 -24.88 -8.11
CA LEU A 799 17.82 -24.82 -7.97
C LEU A 799 18.40 -26.11 -7.38
N LYS A 800 17.68 -26.78 -6.48
CA LYS A 800 18.06 -28.09 -5.95
C LYS A 800 17.99 -29.17 -7.04
N ALA A 801 16.92 -29.18 -7.83
CA ALA A 801 16.78 -30.10 -8.95
C ALA A 801 17.84 -29.90 -10.05
N GLU A 802 18.24 -28.65 -10.29
CA GLU A 802 19.27 -28.28 -11.27
C GLU A 802 20.71 -28.44 -10.74
N GLY A 803 20.92 -28.68 -9.44
CA GLY A 803 22.23 -28.85 -8.80
C GLY A 803 22.98 -27.53 -8.52
N ASP A 804 22.34 -26.39 -8.74
CA ASP A 804 22.92 -25.07 -8.45
C ASP A 804 22.90 -24.77 -6.94
N TRP A 805 21.90 -25.25 -6.21
CA TRP A 805 21.82 -25.12 -4.75
C TRP A 805 23.01 -25.79 -4.04
N ASP A 806 23.51 -26.92 -4.56
CA ASP A 806 24.63 -27.64 -3.96
C ASP A 806 25.91 -26.79 -3.91
N ILE A 807 26.13 -25.92 -4.90
CA ILE A 807 27.25 -24.98 -4.90
C ILE A 807 27.06 -23.87 -3.89
N LEU A 808 25.83 -23.35 -3.75
CA LEU A 808 25.52 -22.36 -2.73
C LEU A 808 25.75 -22.95 -1.33
N ALA A 809 25.19 -24.13 -1.07
CA ALA A 809 25.29 -24.84 0.20
C ALA A 809 26.74 -25.22 0.55
N LYS A 810 27.56 -25.61 -0.44
CA LYS A 810 28.99 -25.92 -0.26
C LYS A 810 29.78 -24.79 0.41
N TYR A 811 29.44 -23.53 0.12
CA TYR A 811 30.13 -22.35 0.66
C TYR A 811 29.34 -21.63 1.76
N ALA A 812 28.13 -22.09 2.06
CA ALA A 812 27.30 -21.51 3.10
C ALA A 812 27.78 -21.96 4.49
N GLY A 813 27.93 -21.00 5.40
CA GLY A 813 28.11 -21.29 6.83
C GLY A 813 26.77 -21.39 7.57
N PHE A 814 25.67 -21.06 6.90
CA PHE A 814 24.30 -21.17 7.42
C PHE A 814 23.32 -21.48 6.29
N GLU A 815 22.41 -22.43 6.53
CA GLU A 815 21.25 -22.71 5.70
C GLU A 815 20.00 -22.77 6.60
N PHE A 816 18.90 -22.16 6.14
CA PHE A 816 17.65 -22.15 6.88
C PHE A 816 17.06 -23.56 7.04
N ASP A 817 16.30 -23.76 8.13
CA ASP A 817 15.61 -25.02 8.43
C ASP A 817 14.17 -24.73 8.86
N ASP A 818 13.18 -25.14 8.06
CA ASP A 818 11.77 -24.92 8.38
C ASP A 818 11.26 -25.77 9.53
N SER A 819 11.94 -26.86 9.87
CA SER A 819 11.64 -27.64 11.07
C SER A 819 12.12 -26.94 12.35
N LYS A 820 13.04 -25.99 12.21
CA LYS A 820 13.64 -25.22 13.31
C LYS A 820 13.81 -23.74 12.91
N PRO A 821 12.70 -23.01 12.69
CA PRO A 821 12.77 -21.61 12.32
C PRO A 821 13.55 -20.80 13.36
N LYS A 822 14.34 -19.86 12.88
CA LYS A 822 15.03 -18.88 13.72
C LYS A 822 14.00 -18.06 14.50
N THR A 823 14.22 -17.91 15.81
CA THR A 823 13.31 -17.17 16.71
C THR A 823 13.88 -15.82 17.20
N ALA A 824 15.10 -15.47 16.78
CA ALA A 824 15.75 -14.21 17.11
C ALA A 824 16.45 -13.64 15.87
N ALA A 825 16.33 -12.33 15.65
CA ALA A 825 17.04 -11.65 14.58
C ALA A 825 18.54 -11.56 14.85
N ARG A 826 19.36 -11.56 13.79
CA ARG A 826 20.76 -11.21 13.88
C ARG A 826 20.93 -9.70 13.81
N THR A 827 21.87 -9.24 14.63
CA THR A 827 22.37 -7.86 14.64
C THR A 827 23.88 -7.81 14.39
N LYS A 828 24.51 -8.97 14.18
CA LYS A 828 25.93 -9.17 13.91
C LYS A 828 26.10 -10.36 12.98
N TYR A 829 27.13 -10.32 12.15
CA TYR A 829 27.39 -11.34 11.14
C TYR A 829 28.85 -11.77 11.14
N GLU A 830 29.06 -13.05 10.88
CA GLU A 830 30.38 -13.60 10.57
C GLU A 830 30.60 -13.49 9.06
N ASN A 831 31.85 -13.41 8.62
CA ASN A 831 32.20 -13.32 7.21
C ASN A 831 32.00 -14.67 6.48
N ILE A 832 30.75 -15.08 6.33
CA ILE A 832 30.31 -16.32 5.68
C ILE A 832 29.13 -16.03 4.74
N LEU A 833 28.80 -17.01 3.90
CA LEU A 833 27.56 -17.02 3.15
C LEU A 833 26.41 -17.55 4.02
N TYR A 834 25.33 -16.78 4.12
CA TYR A 834 24.07 -17.17 4.75
C TYR A 834 23.03 -17.47 3.67
N LEU A 835 22.46 -18.67 3.66
CA LEU A 835 21.27 -19.01 2.89
C LEU A 835 20.05 -18.88 3.80
N GLU A 836 19.39 -17.73 3.73
CA GLU A 836 18.20 -17.41 4.50
C GLU A 836 16.94 -18.01 3.88
N ARG A 837 15.91 -18.15 4.73
CA ARG A 837 14.58 -18.61 4.32
C ARG A 837 14.02 -17.70 3.21
N PRO A 838 13.24 -18.24 2.24
CA PRO A 838 12.53 -17.42 1.29
C PRO A 838 11.69 -16.30 1.93
N GLY A 839 11.83 -15.07 1.44
CA GLY A 839 11.11 -13.92 1.98
C GLY A 839 11.88 -12.59 1.84
N CYS A 840 11.32 -11.51 2.40
CA CYS A 840 11.87 -10.16 2.20
C CYS A 840 13.17 -9.91 2.99
N ASN A 841 13.36 -10.56 4.14
CA ASN A 841 14.58 -10.48 4.96
C ASN A 841 15.07 -9.02 5.19
N LEU A 842 16.38 -8.74 5.03
CA LEU A 842 17.00 -7.42 5.20
C LEU A 842 16.38 -6.32 4.32
N CYS A 843 15.67 -6.64 3.23
CA CYS A 843 15.02 -5.64 2.38
C CYS A 843 14.04 -4.74 3.16
N MET A 844 13.35 -5.30 4.16
CA MET A 844 12.48 -4.51 5.03
C MET A 844 13.19 -3.95 6.26
N GLY A 845 14.22 -4.64 6.75
CA GLY A 845 14.98 -4.23 7.95
C GLY A 845 14.13 -4.19 9.24
N ASN A 846 12.99 -4.89 9.26
CA ASN A 846 12.08 -4.97 10.40
C ASN A 846 12.46 -6.07 11.40
N GLN A 847 13.15 -7.12 10.92
CA GLN A 847 13.64 -8.24 11.73
C GLN A 847 15.17 -8.19 11.77
N GLU A 848 15.83 -8.65 10.71
CA GLU A 848 17.29 -8.60 10.56
C GLU A 848 17.77 -7.16 10.32
N LYS A 849 18.94 -6.81 10.85
CA LYS A 849 19.64 -5.54 10.58
C LYS A 849 21.14 -5.74 10.47
N ALA A 850 21.80 -4.89 9.67
CA ALA A 850 23.25 -4.76 9.64
C ALA A 850 23.77 -4.08 10.92
N GLU A 851 25.08 -4.14 11.17
CA GLU A 851 25.68 -3.47 12.32
C GLU A 851 25.66 -1.94 12.11
N PRO A 852 25.39 -1.14 13.16
CA PRO A 852 25.41 0.32 13.01
C PRO A 852 26.74 0.82 12.43
N GLY A 853 26.65 1.71 11.44
CA GLY A 853 27.80 2.25 10.72
C GLY A 853 28.27 1.41 9.54
N ASP A 854 27.69 0.23 9.27
CA ASP A 854 28.08 -0.61 8.13
C ASP A 854 27.86 0.10 6.78
N THR A 855 28.78 -0.17 5.85
CA THR A 855 28.59 0.06 4.41
C THR A 855 28.02 -1.21 3.79
N VAL A 856 26.71 -1.20 3.54
CA VAL A 856 25.94 -2.31 2.97
C VAL A 856 25.80 -2.14 1.46
N ILE A 857 26.04 -3.20 0.67
CA ILE A 857 25.70 -3.26 -0.75
C ILE A 857 24.62 -4.34 -0.98
N ALA A 858 23.48 -3.97 -1.54
CA ALA A 858 22.33 -4.86 -1.61
C ALA A 858 21.61 -4.86 -2.95
N THR A 859 20.92 -5.96 -3.27
CA THR A 859 19.99 -6.04 -4.41
C THR A 859 18.57 -5.60 -4.05
N SER A 860 18.33 -5.17 -2.81
CA SER A 860 17.05 -4.63 -2.34
C SER A 860 16.66 -3.34 -3.06
N THR A 861 15.53 -2.76 -2.68
CA THR A 861 14.98 -1.57 -3.36
C THR A 861 15.25 -0.25 -2.65
N ARG A 862 15.55 -0.25 -1.35
CA ARG A 862 15.60 0.98 -0.53
C ARG A 862 16.92 1.23 0.16
N LEU A 863 17.25 2.52 0.27
CA LEU A 863 18.49 3.03 0.84
C LEU A 863 18.28 4.02 2.01
N PHE A 864 17.05 4.13 2.54
CA PHE A 864 16.69 5.08 3.60
C PHE A 864 17.50 4.92 4.89
N GLN A 865 17.76 6.05 5.56
CA GLN A 865 18.43 6.09 6.86
C GLN A 865 17.75 5.15 7.87
N GLY A 866 18.53 4.33 8.57
CA GLY A 866 18.02 3.44 9.62
C GLY A 866 17.22 2.23 9.10
N ARG A 867 17.05 2.07 7.77
CA ARG A 867 16.30 0.95 7.17
C ARG A 867 16.99 -0.38 7.42
N VAL A 868 18.11 -0.60 6.73
CA VAL A 868 18.93 -1.81 6.85
C VAL A 868 20.02 -1.60 7.90
N VAL A 869 20.57 -0.38 7.96
CA VAL A 869 21.70 0.00 8.79
C VAL A 869 21.41 1.34 9.49
N ALA A 870 21.81 1.44 10.76
CA ALA A 870 21.71 2.66 11.56
C ALA A 870 23.05 3.39 11.61
N ASP A 871 23.04 4.65 12.05
CA ASP A 871 24.27 5.41 12.28
C ASP A 871 24.95 5.01 13.59
N THR A 872 26.26 5.22 13.66
CA THR A 872 27.01 5.33 14.92
C THR A 872 27.34 6.79 15.20
N SER A 873 27.96 7.08 16.35
CA SER A 873 28.48 8.42 16.64
C SER A 873 29.62 8.86 15.71
N GLU A 874 30.29 7.92 15.03
CA GLU A 874 31.52 8.18 14.26
C GLU A 874 31.38 7.93 12.76
N LYS A 875 30.46 7.06 12.35
CA LYS A 875 30.22 6.66 10.96
C LYS A 875 28.71 6.55 10.69
N LYS A 876 28.26 7.20 9.62
CA LYS A 876 26.90 7.03 9.09
C LYS A 876 26.76 5.65 8.47
N GLY A 877 25.62 5.01 8.71
CA GLY A 877 25.27 3.77 8.03
C GLY A 877 24.92 4.06 6.57
N GLU A 878 25.43 3.24 5.65
CA GLU A 878 25.21 3.41 4.22
C GLU A 878 24.57 2.16 3.62
N SER A 879 23.47 2.31 2.90
CA SER A 879 22.82 1.22 2.17
C SER A 879 22.87 1.52 0.68
N LEU A 880 23.86 0.99 -0.03
CA LEU A 880 24.02 1.13 -1.48
C LEU A 880 23.27 0.01 -2.21
N LEU A 881 22.74 0.31 -3.39
CA LEU A 881 21.97 -0.66 -4.18
C LEU A 881 22.66 -0.98 -5.50
N GLY A 882 22.87 -2.26 -5.78
CA GLY A 882 23.62 -2.74 -6.95
C GLY A 882 23.11 -4.08 -7.50
N SER A 883 23.72 -4.54 -8.59
CA SER A 883 23.40 -5.81 -9.23
C SER A 883 23.94 -7.02 -8.45
N THR A 884 23.33 -8.19 -8.63
CA THR A 884 23.73 -9.44 -7.98
C THR A 884 25.23 -9.74 -8.12
N PRO A 885 25.85 -9.63 -9.32
CA PRO A 885 27.28 -9.89 -9.44
C PRO A 885 28.15 -8.94 -8.64
N LEU A 886 27.78 -7.65 -8.59
CA LEU A 886 28.53 -6.64 -7.86
C LEU A 886 28.51 -6.92 -6.36
N VAL A 887 27.34 -7.28 -5.80
CA VAL A 887 27.19 -7.61 -4.38
C VAL A 887 28.07 -8.81 -4.01
N VAL A 888 27.96 -9.91 -4.76
CA VAL A 888 28.71 -11.14 -4.49
C VAL A 888 30.22 -10.87 -4.54
N LEU A 889 30.70 -10.24 -5.61
CA LEU A 889 32.13 -9.97 -5.75
C LEU A 889 32.64 -9.02 -4.65
N SER A 890 31.86 -8.01 -4.29
CA SER A 890 32.23 -7.07 -3.23
C SER A 890 32.40 -7.74 -1.87
N THR A 891 31.56 -8.72 -1.53
CA THR A 891 31.69 -9.49 -0.27
C THR A 891 32.90 -10.42 -0.23
N VAL A 892 33.26 -11.02 -1.37
CA VAL A 892 34.46 -11.85 -1.50
C VAL A 892 35.73 -10.98 -1.37
N LEU A 893 35.69 -9.75 -1.88
CA LEU A 893 36.82 -8.81 -1.83
C LEU A 893 36.88 -7.97 -0.54
N GLY A 894 35.76 -7.77 0.15
CA GLY A 894 35.62 -6.85 1.30
C GLY A 894 35.62 -5.37 0.91
N ARG A 895 35.47 -5.08 -0.39
CA ARG A 895 35.51 -3.74 -1.01
C ARG A 895 34.85 -3.78 -2.38
N PHE A 896 34.59 -2.60 -2.95
CA PHE A 896 34.17 -2.51 -4.36
C PHE A 896 35.26 -3.07 -5.31
N PRO A 897 34.86 -3.78 -6.40
CA PRO A 897 35.79 -4.34 -7.37
C PRO A 897 36.23 -3.32 -8.42
N THR A 898 37.39 -3.57 -9.02
CA THR A 898 37.78 -2.95 -10.30
C THR A 898 37.00 -3.55 -11.47
N MET A 899 36.94 -2.83 -12.60
CA MET A 899 36.27 -3.34 -13.80
C MET A 899 36.88 -4.64 -14.36
N ASP A 900 38.19 -4.84 -14.22
CA ASP A 900 38.85 -6.06 -14.66
C ASP A 900 38.52 -7.25 -13.74
N GLU A 901 38.50 -7.03 -12.42
CA GLU A 901 38.04 -8.03 -11.45
C GLU A 901 36.58 -8.43 -11.74
N TYR A 902 35.71 -7.44 -11.99
CA TYR A 902 34.31 -7.65 -12.31
C TYR A 902 34.11 -8.47 -13.58
N LYS A 903 34.70 -8.06 -14.70
CA LYS A 903 34.61 -8.78 -15.99
C LYS A 903 35.13 -10.21 -15.89
N SER A 904 36.20 -10.43 -15.13
CA SER A 904 36.74 -11.77 -14.88
C SER A 904 35.79 -12.65 -14.07
N ALA A 905 35.04 -12.08 -13.12
CA ALA A 905 34.13 -12.85 -12.27
C ALA A 905 32.86 -13.28 -13.01
N VAL A 906 32.38 -12.47 -13.96
CA VAL A 906 31.16 -12.73 -14.75
C VAL A 906 31.42 -13.44 -16.09
N GLU A 907 32.66 -13.83 -16.36
CA GLU A 907 33.01 -14.50 -17.62
C GLU A 907 32.19 -15.79 -17.84
N GLY A 908 31.55 -15.89 -19.00
CA GLY A 908 30.75 -17.07 -19.38
C GLY A 908 29.41 -17.19 -18.65
N ILE A 909 29.00 -16.20 -17.87
CA ILE A 909 27.68 -16.13 -17.23
C ILE A 909 26.71 -15.45 -18.19
N ASP A 910 25.55 -16.07 -18.41
CA ASP A 910 24.43 -15.45 -19.12
C ASP A 910 23.72 -14.47 -18.17
N LEU A 911 24.22 -13.23 -18.15
CA LEU A 911 23.54 -12.13 -17.47
C LEU A 911 22.30 -11.75 -18.26
N THR A 912 21.24 -11.30 -17.58
CA THR A 912 19.98 -10.94 -18.23
C THR A 912 20.24 -9.89 -19.31
N SER A 913 20.21 -10.32 -20.58
CA SER A 913 20.45 -9.44 -21.72
C SER A 913 19.13 -8.88 -22.26
N PHE A 914 19.15 -7.61 -22.63
CA PHE A 914 18.01 -6.94 -23.23
C PHE A 914 18.35 -6.47 -24.66
N THR A 915 17.42 -6.69 -25.59
CA THR A 915 17.52 -6.20 -26.96
C THR A 915 16.36 -5.24 -27.23
N PRO A 916 16.64 -3.96 -27.54
CA PRO A 916 15.61 -3.01 -27.93
C PRO A 916 14.81 -3.48 -29.14
N VAL A 917 13.51 -3.13 -29.18
CA VAL A 917 12.65 -3.40 -30.32
C VAL A 917 12.96 -2.39 -31.44
N GLU A 918 13.14 -2.85 -32.67
CA GLU A 918 13.42 -1.97 -33.82
C GLU A 918 12.14 -1.27 -34.34
N GLU A 919 10.98 -1.93 -34.22
CA GLU A 919 9.68 -1.40 -34.63
C GLU A 919 8.92 -0.77 -33.47
N ALA A 920 8.14 0.27 -33.78
CA ALA A 920 7.27 0.91 -32.79
C ALA A 920 6.15 -0.06 -32.36
N MET A 921 6.11 -0.38 -31.07
CA MET A 921 5.02 -1.18 -30.47
C MET A 921 3.78 -0.30 -30.24
N THR A 922 3.11 0.05 -31.33
CA THR A 922 1.93 0.92 -31.34
C THR A 922 0.85 0.33 -32.24
N THR A 923 -0.42 0.52 -31.89
CA THR A 923 -1.56 0.27 -32.78
C THR A 923 -1.88 1.52 -33.58
N LYS A 924 -2.28 1.34 -34.84
CA LYS A 924 -2.76 2.47 -35.65
C LYS A 924 -4.06 3.00 -35.07
N TYR A 925 -4.13 4.30 -34.80
CA TYR A 925 -5.36 4.93 -34.36
C TYR A 925 -6.43 4.92 -35.47
N ASP A 926 -7.62 4.42 -35.14
CA ASP A 926 -8.83 4.53 -35.95
C ASP A 926 -9.96 5.04 -35.06
N ALA A 927 -10.51 6.22 -35.36
CA ALA A 927 -11.58 6.84 -34.59
C ALA A 927 -12.86 5.98 -34.54
N ALA A 928 -13.09 5.10 -35.52
CA ALA A 928 -14.21 4.16 -35.53
C ALA A 928 -13.96 2.91 -34.66
N GLN A 929 -12.70 2.64 -34.29
CA GLN A 929 -12.27 1.49 -33.48
C GLN A 929 -11.64 1.92 -32.13
N ALA A 930 -11.69 3.22 -31.81
CA ALA A 930 -11.20 3.72 -30.53
C ALA A 930 -11.86 2.93 -29.40
N VAL A 931 -11.07 2.48 -28.42
CA VAL A 931 -11.56 1.69 -27.29
C VAL A 931 -12.68 2.48 -26.62
N PRO A 932 -13.96 2.07 -26.75
CA PRO A 932 -15.04 2.82 -26.15
C PRO A 932 -14.92 2.69 -24.63
N VAL A 933 -15.31 3.74 -23.90
CA VAL A 933 -15.55 3.60 -22.48
C VAL A 933 -16.63 2.53 -22.32
N LYS A 934 -16.30 1.43 -21.64
CA LYS A 934 -17.29 0.40 -21.40
C LYS A 934 -18.24 0.92 -20.33
N VAL A 935 -19.48 1.25 -20.71
CA VAL A 935 -20.55 1.51 -19.75
C VAL A 935 -20.90 0.17 -19.11
N VAL A 936 -20.17 -0.20 -18.06
CA VAL A 936 -20.54 -1.33 -17.21
C VAL A 936 -21.69 -0.84 -16.35
N SER A 937 -22.87 -1.46 -16.54
CA SER A 937 -24.03 -1.33 -15.65
C SER A 937 -23.81 -2.18 -14.42
#